data_AF-A0A6N9C1B9-F1
#
_entry.id   AF-A0A6N9C1B9-F1
#
_cell.length_a   1.000
_cell.length_b   1.000
_cell.length_c   1.000
_cell.angle_alpha   90.00
_cell.angle_beta   90.00
_cell.angle_gamma   90.00
#
_symmetry.space_group_name_H-M   'P 1'
#
loop_
_entity.id
_entity.type
_entity.pdbx_description
1 polymer ?
#
loop_
_entity_poly.entity_id
_entity_poly.type
_entity_poly.pdbx_seq_one_letter_code
_entity_poly.pdbx_strand_id
1 'polypeptide(L)'
;MDLSPFRDATLRAAVERALGKEAGAPITADDLATLTSLSVWNSNVRDLQGLEHASNLETLYLGNNEIEDVEHLAGLARLSSLGLQGNRIVDIAPLAGIAGLRNLWLTGNPLPDLSALEEFRQLRWLYVGNGDRPIPGASVLGELTNLRSLNAVNLGIDDLSLLSGLTQLERLAIPDNPVADLSPLRNQPRLSSLDVAGTQVTDLSPLSEHGLGTLRIGRTALTLEDVRGLPRSGELRYLDLRELALEDISPLAGLSGLRTLRLADNQVRDLSPLADLTGLRWLGLWNNAVANVGPLGGLTELESLSLRNNQVTDVGPLGSPSRLSSVDLSFNEVSDIGPLVRREAWNLDAPSVYLFLYNTALDGTSRREHIPTLESWGITVRTNQVDSGGDSAPVSVPDPALRALVSQAIAGATVQGDDPITEESIGRLGSLRGFNAGVADLSGLEAAGELSLLFLGANLVSDLTPLADLGKLNGIDLTDNLVSDLKPLVENSNIDNGDWITLTGNPLSEESLNAHVPALRERGVHVGVESVRLLLSPDARAASFDVSGYFEATAGTGADLAVARDDRDDVHTELEDGTLQVSLGAVAGPTTVSVSATHGDGTTETLAFEVSVRQVIALFPSAANTAYQGFVRVTNHSPNQGRAVIHATDDEGRRHGPVTLSLGAHATVPFNSQDLEHGNDAKGLSDGIGAGTGDWRLDLGSNLDIEVLGYARTADGFVTTLHELAPRTGDDRTLPFLNPGSNTAQVSRLRLVNTGAEEAEVSVTGVDDQGGSPGGAARFSVARGTARILTAADLEAGEGTTGALGDGAGKWRLVVETPDPLYAMSLLESPSGHLTNLSSGPVRATDGTHTVPLFPAAGDADGRQGFVRVVSREDRAGTVMIAAIDDAGESHGSATLTVAAGATAPFNSNDLERGNPDKGLIGGVGAGTGDWRLVLTADVAVDVYAYVRHTDGFVTSMHDAAPEAGTRHRIGFLNPGSNRAQVSSLRLINLGMATAEVTITARDDRGTSAAGSVHLTLPAGAARTYSAAQLEESAPGLTGALGDGAGKWRLTVESDRPISVMSLLASPTGHLTNLSTAPMR
;
A
#
# COMPACT_ATOMS: atom_id res chain seq x y z
N MET A 1 45.72 10.63 32.43
CA MET A 1 44.89 11.75 31.91
C MET A 1 43.56 11.13 31.52
N ASP A 2 42.46 11.85 31.70
CA ASP A 2 41.20 11.50 31.06
C ASP A 2 41.43 11.51 29.55
N LEU A 3 41.21 10.38 28.90
CA LEU A 3 41.16 10.33 27.45
C LEU A 3 39.67 10.37 27.11
N SER A 4 39.22 11.51 26.61
CA SER A 4 37.89 11.72 26.07
C SER A 4 37.87 11.75 24.52
N PRO A 5 38.32 10.69 23.82
CA PRO A 5 38.31 10.60 22.36
C PRO A 5 36.94 10.18 21.79
N PHE A 6 36.05 9.59 22.61
CA PHE A 6 34.74 9.13 22.15
C PHE A 6 33.82 10.32 21.86
N ARG A 7 33.71 10.66 20.56
CA ARG A 7 32.76 11.66 20.05
C ARG A 7 31.33 11.13 20.01
N ASP A 8 31.17 9.84 19.70
CA ASP A 8 29.88 9.16 19.70
C ASP A 8 29.43 8.87 21.14
N ALA A 9 28.36 9.53 21.57
CA ALA A 9 27.81 9.40 22.92
C ALA A 9 27.26 8.00 23.20
N THR A 10 26.73 7.30 22.19
CA THR A 10 26.19 5.94 22.34
C THR A 10 27.31 4.93 22.50
N LEU A 11 28.37 5.04 21.69
CA LEU A 11 29.58 4.24 21.84
C LEU A 11 30.23 4.49 23.20
N ARG A 12 30.34 5.75 23.62
CA ARG A 12 30.84 6.11 24.96
C ARG A 12 30.01 5.44 26.06
N ALA A 13 28.68 5.55 26.03
CA ALA A 13 27.81 4.95 27.03
C ALA A 13 27.89 3.40 27.03
N ALA A 14 28.09 2.78 25.87
CA ALA A 14 28.33 1.34 25.78
C ALA A 14 29.68 0.92 26.39
N VAL A 15 30.74 1.73 26.20
CA VAL A 15 32.06 1.55 26.81
C VAL A 15 32.01 1.76 28.33
N GLU A 16 31.36 2.81 28.82
CA GLU A 16 31.17 3.06 30.27
C GLU A 16 30.45 1.88 30.93
N ARG A 17 29.38 1.37 30.30
CA ARG A 17 28.65 0.17 30.76
C ARG A 17 29.51 -1.09 30.75
N ALA A 18 30.30 -1.31 29.70
CA ALA A 18 31.21 -2.46 29.60
C ALA A 18 32.33 -2.42 30.67
N LEU A 19 32.75 -1.22 31.07
CA LEU A 19 33.74 -0.98 32.13
C LEU A 19 33.13 -0.94 33.55
N GLY A 20 31.80 -1.01 33.69
CA GLY A 20 31.11 -0.86 34.97
C GLY A 20 31.25 0.52 35.61
N LYS A 21 31.42 1.57 34.80
CA LYS A 21 31.53 2.97 35.23
C LYS A 21 30.17 3.66 35.27
N GLU A 22 30.05 4.67 36.13
CA GLU A 22 28.91 5.59 36.13
C GLU A 22 28.97 6.53 34.91
N ALA A 23 27.80 7.02 34.46
CA ALA A 23 27.68 7.85 33.27
C ALA A 23 28.53 9.12 33.39
N GLY A 24 29.34 9.40 32.37
CA GLY A 24 30.21 10.58 32.35
C GLY A 24 31.51 10.45 33.16
N ALA A 25 31.75 9.33 33.86
CA ALA A 25 33.00 9.10 34.59
C ALA A 25 34.21 9.04 33.62
N PRO A 26 35.40 9.51 34.04
CA PRO A 26 36.57 9.56 33.17
C PRO A 26 37.02 8.17 32.72
N ILE A 27 37.39 8.08 31.44
CA ILE A 27 37.84 6.85 30.78
C ILE A 27 39.34 7.00 30.50
N THR A 28 40.15 6.07 31.00
CA THR A 28 41.60 6.08 30.80
C THR A 28 42.04 5.01 29.81
N ALA A 29 43.25 5.15 29.27
CA ALA A 29 43.87 4.08 28.46
C ALA A 29 43.97 2.75 29.22
N ASP A 30 44.23 2.80 30.52
CA ASP A 30 44.30 1.60 31.37
C ASP A 30 42.92 0.94 31.53
N ASP A 31 41.84 1.73 31.61
CA ASP A 31 40.46 1.20 31.60
C ASP A 31 40.16 0.51 30.26
N LEU A 32 40.41 1.18 29.12
CA LEU A 32 40.16 0.64 27.78
C LEU A 32 41.00 -0.61 27.48
N ALA A 33 42.21 -0.69 28.04
CA ALA A 33 43.04 -1.88 27.97
C ALA A 33 42.46 -3.09 28.74
N THR A 34 41.41 -2.94 29.56
CA THR A 34 40.70 -4.08 30.18
C THR A 34 39.65 -4.71 29.26
N LEU A 35 39.20 -4.01 28.21
CA LEU A 35 38.17 -4.51 27.30
C LEU A 35 38.71 -5.61 26.41
N THR A 36 38.08 -6.79 26.48
CA THR A 36 38.35 -7.96 25.62
C THR A 36 37.19 -8.28 24.67
N SER A 37 35.97 -7.85 25.02
CA SER A 37 34.79 -7.97 24.16
C SER A 37 33.89 -6.74 24.31
N LEU A 38 33.35 -6.24 23.19
CA LEU A 38 32.36 -5.15 23.17
C LEU A 38 31.28 -5.46 22.12
N SER A 39 30.02 -5.15 22.44
CA SER A 39 28.88 -5.35 21.55
C SER A 39 27.96 -4.14 21.63
N VAL A 40 27.80 -3.45 20.51
CA VAL A 40 26.98 -2.24 20.34
C VAL A 40 26.17 -2.43 19.05
N TRP A 41 25.19 -3.34 19.09
CA TRP A 41 24.36 -3.71 17.94
C TRP A 41 23.10 -2.85 17.90
N ASN A 42 22.65 -2.42 16.72
CA ASN A 42 21.37 -1.71 16.54
C ASN A 42 21.23 -0.46 17.45
N SER A 43 22.23 0.43 17.39
CA SER A 43 22.44 1.52 18.36
C SER A 43 22.77 2.88 17.72
N ASN A 44 22.64 3.01 16.40
CA ASN A 44 22.89 4.25 15.62
C ASN A 44 24.29 4.87 15.82
N VAL A 45 25.31 4.04 16.14
CA VAL A 45 26.72 4.50 16.25
C VAL A 45 27.22 4.98 14.89
N ARG A 46 27.95 6.10 14.85
CA ARG A 46 28.56 6.67 13.63
C ARG A 46 30.07 6.78 13.69
N ASP A 47 30.60 7.21 14.84
CA ASP A 47 32.03 7.49 15.02
C ASP A 47 32.67 6.45 15.96
N LEU A 48 33.79 5.85 15.53
CA LEU A 48 34.54 4.84 16.27
C LEU A 48 35.74 5.41 17.05
N GLN A 49 35.97 6.73 16.99
CA GLN A 49 37.08 7.38 17.67
C GLN A 49 37.11 7.04 19.17
N GLY A 50 38.28 6.64 19.64
CA GLY A 50 38.54 6.17 21.00
C GLY A 50 38.71 4.66 21.12
N LEU A 51 38.17 3.86 20.19
CA LEU A 51 38.37 2.42 20.20
C LEU A 51 39.81 2.01 19.91
N GLU A 52 40.62 2.84 19.24
CA GLU A 52 42.04 2.58 18.96
C GLU A 52 42.89 2.34 20.22
N HIS A 53 42.40 2.77 21.40
CA HIS A 53 43.04 2.53 22.70
C HIS A 53 42.64 1.21 23.37
N ALA A 54 41.60 0.52 22.89
CA ALA A 54 41.15 -0.78 23.40
C ALA A 54 42.05 -1.94 22.93
N SER A 55 43.36 -1.81 23.15
CA SER A 55 44.43 -2.66 22.57
C SER A 55 44.35 -4.16 22.89
N ASN A 56 43.53 -4.57 23.86
CA ASN A 56 43.30 -5.97 24.23
C ASN A 56 41.97 -6.54 23.72
N LEU A 57 41.22 -5.80 22.90
CA LEU A 57 39.93 -6.21 22.36
C LEU A 57 40.09 -7.41 21.39
N GLU A 58 39.39 -8.50 21.66
CA GLU A 58 39.44 -9.75 20.89
C GLU A 58 38.16 -9.96 20.06
N THR A 59 37.03 -9.40 20.49
CA THR A 59 35.72 -9.49 19.83
C THR A 59 35.00 -8.13 19.84
N LEU A 60 34.50 -7.71 18.68
CA LEU A 60 33.76 -6.46 18.50
C LEU A 60 32.55 -6.68 17.58
N TYR A 61 31.35 -6.38 18.08
CA TYR A 61 30.11 -6.42 17.28
C TYR A 61 29.50 -5.02 17.21
N LEU A 62 29.41 -4.49 15.99
CA LEU A 62 29.01 -3.12 15.63
C LEU A 62 27.98 -3.09 14.48
N GLY A 63 27.26 -4.19 14.24
CA GLY A 63 26.30 -4.25 13.14
C GLY A 63 25.07 -3.36 13.35
N ASN A 64 24.29 -3.15 12.28
CA ASN A 64 23.06 -2.36 12.26
C ASN A 64 23.28 -0.97 12.90
N ASN A 65 24.31 -0.26 12.44
CA ASN A 65 24.62 1.10 12.87
C ASN A 65 24.80 1.99 11.62
N GLU A 66 25.37 3.18 11.78
CA GLU A 66 25.59 4.15 10.71
C GLU A 66 27.08 4.45 10.51
N ILE A 67 27.94 3.44 10.72
CA ILE A 67 29.40 3.57 10.61
C ILE A 67 29.79 3.67 9.13
N GLU A 68 30.61 4.67 8.80
CA GLU A 68 31.20 4.87 7.46
C GLU A 68 32.72 4.61 7.46
N ASP A 69 33.42 5.08 8.51
CA ASP A 69 34.87 4.95 8.68
C ASP A 69 35.24 3.86 9.71
N VAL A 70 36.28 3.08 9.40
CA VAL A 70 36.83 2.01 10.24
C VAL A 70 38.33 2.17 10.53
N GLU A 71 38.96 3.31 10.20
CA GLU A 71 40.40 3.58 10.42
C GLU A 71 40.81 3.39 11.88
N HIS A 72 39.96 3.82 12.82
CA HIS A 72 40.15 3.69 14.26
C HIS A 72 40.27 2.23 14.77
N LEU A 73 39.90 1.23 13.95
CA LEU A 73 40.06 -0.20 14.28
C LEU A 73 41.40 -0.79 13.81
N ALA A 74 42.12 -0.14 12.90
CA ALA A 74 43.30 -0.69 12.21
C ALA A 74 44.43 -1.13 13.17
N GLY A 75 44.56 -0.47 14.32
CA GLY A 75 45.58 -0.76 15.33
C GLY A 75 45.28 -1.93 16.27
N LEU A 76 44.08 -2.52 16.22
CA LEU A 76 43.59 -3.49 17.21
C LEU A 76 44.14 -4.91 16.98
N ALA A 77 45.45 -5.09 17.17
CA ALA A 77 46.19 -6.30 16.81
C ALA A 77 45.71 -7.63 17.44
N ARG A 78 44.89 -7.58 18.52
CA ARG A 78 44.26 -8.78 19.13
C ARG A 78 42.88 -9.11 18.59
N LEU A 79 42.27 -8.24 17.81
CA LEU A 79 40.91 -8.41 17.33
C LEU A 79 40.82 -9.63 16.42
N SER A 80 39.99 -10.59 16.81
CA SER A 80 39.83 -11.89 16.15
C SER A 80 38.47 -12.01 15.45
N SER A 81 37.45 -11.33 15.98
CA SER A 81 36.08 -11.35 15.49
C SER A 81 35.53 -9.93 15.39
N LEU A 82 35.12 -9.52 14.19
CA LEU A 82 34.62 -8.17 13.90
C LEU A 82 33.32 -8.24 13.09
N GLY A 83 32.20 -7.89 13.72
CA GLY A 83 30.90 -7.78 13.06
C GLY A 83 30.56 -6.35 12.70
N LEU A 84 30.42 -6.05 11.41
CA LEU A 84 30.14 -4.73 10.83
C LEU A 84 28.94 -4.78 9.86
N GLN A 85 28.18 -5.88 9.82
CA GLN A 85 27.02 -6.06 8.94
C GLN A 85 25.95 -4.98 9.15
N GLY A 86 25.33 -4.46 8.08
CA GLY A 86 24.32 -3.40 8.17
C GLY A 86 24.91 -2.06 8.64
N ASN A 87 25.88 -1.53 7.89
CA ASN A 87 26.48 -0.21 8.11
C ASN A 87 26.63 0.51 6.75
N ARG A 88 27.30 1.67 6.72
CA ARG A 88 27.53 2.49 5.52
C ARG A 88 28.98 2.43 5.03
N ILE A 89 29.72 1.37 5.37
CA ILE A 89 31.14 1.25 5.09
C ILE A 89 31.37 1.08 3.58
N VAL A 90 32.22 1.95 3.01
CA VAL A 90 32.64 1.92 1.61
C VAL A 90 34.09 1.46 1.42
N ASP A 91 34.93 1.53 2.46
CA ASP A 91 36.32 1.08 2.44
C ASP A 91 36.63 0.20 3.66
N ILE A 92 37.25 -0.95 3.42
CA ILE A 92 37.70 -1.90 4.45
C ILE A 92 39.22 -2.03 4.51
N ALA A 93 39.98 -1.37 3.62
CA ALA A 93 41.44 -1.44 3.57
C ALA A 93 42.14 -1.16 4.93
N PRO A 94 41.66 -0.24 5.80
CA PRO A 94 42.26 -0.05 7.12
C PRO A 94 42.28 -1.32 8.00
N LEU A 95 41.32 -2.24 7.81
CA LEU A 95 41.22 -3.47 8.59
C LEU A 95 42.24 -4.55 8.17
N ALA A 96 42.91 -4.39 7.02
CA ALA A 96 43.84 -5.39 6.48
C ALA A 96 45.06 -5.62 7.40
N GLY A 97 45.50 -4.57 8.12
CA GLY A 97 46.62 -4.64 9.07
C GLY A 97 46.36 -5.51 10.32
N ILE A 98 45.10 -5.91 10.57
CA ILE A 98 44.70 -6.67 11.76
C ILE A 98 45.06 -8.15 11.58
N ALA A 99 46.34 -8.48 11.81
CA ALA A 99 46.89 -9.83 11.69
C ALA A 99 46.20 -10.89 12.58
N GLY A 100 45.49 -10.46 13.63
CA GLY A 100 44.66 -11.30 14.50
C GLY A 100 43.33 -11.73 13.91
N LEU A 101 42.80 -11.01 12.90
CA LEU A 101 41.42 -11.14 12.44
C LEU A 101 41.15 -12.51 11.80
N ARG A 102 40.08 -13.20 12.23
CA ARG A 102 39.67 -14.52 11.72
C ARG A 102 38.23 -14.54 11.24
N ASN A 103 37.37 -13.74 11.85
CA ASN A 103 35.94 -13.73 11.61
C ASN A 103 35.52 -12.30 11.25
N LEU A 104 34.96 -12.11 10.06
CA LEU A 104 34.56 -10.81 9.55
C LEU A 104 33.15 -10.89 8.94
N TRP A 105 32.25 -10.03 9.41
CA TRP A 105 30.90 -9.88 8.87
C TRP A 105 30.73 -8.47 8.29
N LEU A 106 30.44 -8.39 6.99
CA LEU A 106 30.33 -7.17 6.19
C LEU A 106 29.01 -7.09 5.39
N THR A 107 28.15 -8.11 5.43
CA THR A 107 26.89 -8.15 4.67
C THR A 107 26.03 -6.89 4.92
N GLY A 108 25.46 -6.32 3.86
CA GLY A 108 24.67 -5.08 3.97
C GLY A 108 25.53 -3.84 4.23
N ASN A 109 26.67 -3.73 3.55
CA ASN A 109 27.45 -2.49 3.44
C ASN A 109 27.57 -2.07 1.96
N PRO A 110 27.62 -0.77 1.65
CA PRO A 110 27.73 -0.22 0.29
C PRO A 110 29.16 -0.30 -0.27
N LEU A 111 29.81 -1.47 -0.18
CA LEU A 111 31.15 -1.67 -0.74
C LEU A 111 31.12 -1.52 -2.27
N PRO A 112 32.01 -0.72 -2.89
CA PRO A 112 32.01 -0.50 -4.34
C PRO A 112 32.53 -1.71 -5.12
N ASP A 113 33.48 -2.46 -4.53
CA ASP A 113 33.99 -3.73 -5.03
C ASP A 113 34.64 -4.53 -3.87
N LEU A 114 35.08 -5.76 -4.16
CA LEU A 114 35.69 -6.67 -3.18
C LEU A 114 37.22 -6.73 -3.21
N SER A 115 37.91 -5.95 -4.04
CA SER A 115 39.37 -6.06 -4.27
C SER A 115 40.22 -5.93 -3.01
N ALA A 116 39.80 -5.09 -2.07
CA ALA A 116 40.45 -4.92 -0.76
C ALA A 116 40.57 -6.23 0.04
N LEU A 117 39.73 -7.25 -0.23
CA LEU A 117 39.82 -8.56 0.41
C LEU A 117 41.11 -9.33 0.07
N GLU A 118 41.86 -9.00 -0.98
CA GLU A 118 43.12 -9.70 -1.35
C GLU A 118 44.15 -9.71 -0.21
N GLU A 119 44.13 -8.70 0.65
CA GLU A 119 45.03 -8.55 1.80
C GLU A 119 44.59 -9.37 3.03
N PHE A 120 43.37 -9.92 3.05
CA PHE A 120 42.75 -10.57 4.22
C PHE A 120 42.98 -12.09 4.28
N ARG A 121 44.13 -12.58 3.77
CA ARG A 121 44.48 -14.01 3.66
C ARG A 121 44.45 -14.79 4.98
N GLN A 122 44.39 -14.11 6.13
CA GLN A 122 44.27 -14.67 7.47
C GLN A 122 42.85 -15.11 7.89
N LEU A 123 41.81 -14.71 7.15
CA LEU A 123 40.41 -14.99 7.49
C LEU A 123 40.07 -16.50 7.47
N ARG A 124 39.10 -16.86 8.30
CA ARG A 124 38.54 -18.22 8.44
C ARG A 124 37.02 -18.23 8.27
N TRP A 125 36.34 -17.16 8.69
CA TRP A 125 34.93 -16.92 8.44
C TRP A 125 34.76 -15.55 7.79
N LEU A 126 34.10 -15.52 6.64
CA LEU A 126 33.72 -14.29 5.94
C LEU A 126 32.23 -14.34 5.62
N TYR A 127 31.53 -13.25 5.95
CA TYR A 127 30.14 -12.99 5.55
C TYR A 127 30.12 -11.66 4.80
N VAL A 128 29.73 -11.67 3.53
CA VAL A 128 29.74 -10.52 2.63
C VAL A 128 28.61 -10.64 1.61
N GLY A 129 28.16 -9.53 1.04
CA GLY A 129 26.97 -9.47 0.17
C GLY A 129 26.07 -8.28 0.47
N ASN A 130 25.06 -8.04 -0.35
CA ASN A 130 23.99 -7.08 -0.08
C ASN A 130 22.63 -7.63 -0.55
N GLY A 131 21.55 -6.88 -0.32
CA GLY A 131 20.21 -7.26 -0.79
C GLY A 131 19.99 -6.93 -2.27
N ASP A 132 20.43 -5.74 -2.70
CA ASP A 132 19.78 -5.06 -3.82
C ASP A 132 20.56 -5.13 -5.16
N ARG A 133 21.90 -5.23 -5.14
CA ARG A 133 22.74 -5.15 -6.37
C ARG A 133 24.09 -5.86 -6.20
N PRO A 134 24.48 -6.81 -7.08
CA PRO A 134 25.69 -7.61 -6.87
C PRO A 134 26.98 -6.79 -6.76
N ILE A 135 27.80 -7.07 -5.73
CA ILE A 135 29.08 -6.38 -5.48
C ILE A 135 30.16 -6.95 -6.42
N PRO A 136 30.82 -6.12 -7.27
CA PRO A 136 31.86 -6.58 -8.18
C PRO A 136 33.10 -7.17 -7.50
N GLY A 137 33.81 -8.05 -8.21
CA GLY A 137 35.16 -8.51 -7.82
C GLY A 137 35.26 -9.85 -7.09
N ALA A 138 34.20 -10.67 -7.10
CA ALA A 138 34.14 -11.96 -6.36
C ALA A 138 35.27 -12.97 -6.63
N SER A 139 36.06 -12.81 -7.70
CA SER A 139 37.26 -13.61 -7.98
C SER A 139 38.29 -13.59 -6.83
N VAL A 140 38.36 -12.49 -6.07
CA VAL A 140 39.22 -12.35 -4.88
C VAL A 140 39.01 -13.46 -3.84
N LEU A 141 37.79 -14.01 -3.76
CA LEU A 141 37.43 -14.98 -2.73
C LEU A 141 38.25 -16.27 -2.86
N GLY A 142 38.80 -16.58 -4.05
CA GLY A 142 39.71 -17.70 -4.27
C GLY A 142 41.09 -17.56 -3.61
N GLU A 143 41.55 -16.33 -3.36
CA GLU A 143 42.84 -16.04 -2.69
C GLU A 143 42.80 -16.31 -1.17
N LEU A 144 41.60 -16.39 -0.60
CA LEU A 144 41.36 -16.53 0.85
C LEU A 144 41.47 -17.98 1.33
N THR A 145 42.57 -18.65 0.99
CA THR A 145 42.79 -20.11 1.15
C THR A 145 42.67 -20.66 2.59
N ASN A 146 42.64 -19.80 3.62
CA ASN A 146 42.40 -20.18 5.01
C ASN A 146 40.91 -20.25 5.41
N LEU A 147 39.98 -19.86 4.52
CA LEU A 147 38.55 -19.89 4.78
C LEU A 147 38.06 -21.31 5.12
N ARG A 148 37.27 -21.37 6.18
CA ARG A 148 36.47 -22.53 6.63
C ARG A 148 34.98 -22.30 6.43
N SER A 149 34.55 -21.04 6.42
CA SER A 149 33.17 -20.67 6.17
C SER A 149 33.13 -19.44 5.27
N LEU A 150 32.45 -19.53 4.15
CA LEU A 150 32.12 -18.41 3.28
C LEU A 150 30.60 -18.27 3.21
N ASN A 151 30.11 -17.07 3.51
CA ASN A 151 28.75 -16.64 3.21
C ASN A 151 28.86 -15.42 2.28
N ALA A 152 28.31 -15.57 1.07
CA ALA A 152 28.51 -14.69 -0.07
C ALA A 152 27.16 -14.49 -0.78
N VAL A 153 26.29 -13.67 -0.20
CA VAL A 153 24.93 -13.41 -0.71
C VAL A 153 24.99 -12.43 -1.88
N ASN A 154 24.29 -12.71 -2.98
CA ASN A 154 24.11 -11.78 -4.10
C ASN A 154 25.41 -11.03 -4.49
N LEU A 155 26.42 -11.77 -4.94
CA LEU A 155 27.70 -11.23 -5.43
C LEU A 155 27.87 -11.39 -6.95
N GLY A 156 26.84 -11.88 -7.64
CA GLY A 156 26.92 -12.18 -9.07
C GLY A 156 27.85 -13.36 -9.40
N ILE A 157 28.11 -14.27 -8.45
CA ILE A 157 28.93 -15.46 -8.70
C ILE A 157 28.18 -16.40 -9.65
N ASP A 158 28.77 -16.71 -10.81
CA ASP A 158 28.30 -17.69 -11.79
C ASP A 158 29.21 -18.93 -11.85
N ASP A 159 30.53 -18.73 -11.82
CA ASP A 159 31.56 -19.79 -11.86
C ASP A 159 32.13 -20.12 -10.47
N LEU A 160 31.90 -21.36 -10.00
CA LEU A 160 32.46 -21.86 -8.75
C LEU A 160 33.93 -22.32 -8.84
N SER A 161 34.57 -22.30 -10.03
CA SER A 161 35.97 -22.71 -10.21
C SER A 161 36.93 -21.89 -9.33
N LEU A 162 36.59 -20.64 -9.02
CA LEU A 162 37.33 -19.75 -8.11
C LEU A 162 37.47 -20.32 -6.69
N LEU A 163 36.56 -21.21 -6.25
CA LEU A 163 36.58 -21.83 -4.92
C LEU A 163 37.48 -23.08 -4.83
N SER A 164 38.03 -23.55 -5.96
CA SER A 164 38.84 -24.78 -6.02
C SER A 164 40.12 -24.75 -5.16
N GLY A 165 40.68 -23.56 -4.90
CA GLY A 165 41.81 -23.36 -4.00
C GLY A 165 41.47 -23.47 -2.50
N LEU A 166 40.18 -23.37 -2.13
CA LEU A 166 39.71 -23.25 -0.75
C LEU A 166 39.60 -24.62 -0.04
N THR A 167 40.69 -25.38 -0.03
CA THR A 167 40.74 -26.76 0.52
C THR A 167 40.39 -26.91 1.99
N GLN A 168 40.33 -25.81 2.75
CA GLN A 168 39.92 -25.79 4.16
C GLN A 168 38.43 -25.52 4.37
N LEU A 169 37.65 -25.26 3.30
CA LEU A 169 36.26 -24.84 3.36
C LEU A 169 35.36 -25.96 3.92
N GLU A 170 34.77 -25.70 5.09
CA GLU A 170 33.84 -26.59 5.79
C GLU A 170 32.37 -26.24 5.49
N ARG A 171 32.08 -24.96 5.19
CA ARG A 171 30.74 -24.42 4.92
C ARG A 171 30.79 -23.41 3.76
N LEU A 172 29.87 -23.55 2.81
CA LEU A 172 29.66 -22.61 1.72
C LEU A 172 28.18 -22.20 1.71
N ALA A 173 27.93 -20.89 1.75
CA ALA A 173 26.63 -20.31 1.51
C ALA A 173 26.76 -19.22 0.45
N ILE A 174 26.06 -19.39 -0.66
CA ILE A 174 26.07 -18.49 -1.82
C ILE A 174 24.64 -18.22 -2.30
N PRO A 175 23.69 -17.88 -1.40
CA PRO A 175 22.31 -17.71 -1.81
C PRO A 175 22.16 -16.50 -2.74
N ASP A 176 21.14 -16.57 -3.59
CA ASP A 176 20.72 -15.50 -4.50
C ASP A 176 21.87 -15.07 -5.46
N ASN A 177 22.69 -16.03 -5.93
CA ASN A 177 23.73 -15.86 -6.95
C ASN A 177 23.38 -16.65 -8.24
N PRO A 178 23.80 -16.21 -9.45
CA PRO A 178 23.52 -16.87 -10.74
C PRO A 178 24.31 -18.19 -10.98
N VAL A 179 24.59 -18.95 -9.94
CA VAL A 179 25.31 -20.24 -10.01
C VAL A 179 24.40 -21.30 -10.64
N ALA A 180 24.90 -21.99 -11.67
CA ALA A 180 24.24 -23.15 -12.27
C ALA A 180 25.05 -24.46 -12.15
N ASP A 181 26.38 -24.41 -12.28
CA ASP A 181 27.24 -25.60 -12.26
C ASP A 181 27.86 -25.88 -10.87
N LEU A 182 27.51 -27.03 -10.29
CA LEU A 182 28.08 -27.52 -9.03
C LEU A 182 29.29 -28.47 -9.23
N SER A 183 29.71 -28.75 -10.46
CA SER A 183 30.85 -29.63 -10.77
C SER A 183 32.14 -29.27 -10.03
N PRO A 184 32.51 -27.99 -9.82
CA PRO A 184 33.69 -27.62 -9.03
C PRO A 184 33.65 -28.12 -7.57
N LEU A 185 32.46 -28.31 -6.98
CA LEU A 185 32.30 -28.76 -5.59
C LEU A 185 32.49 -30.27 -5.40
N ARG A 186 32.47 -31.07 -6.47
CA ARG A 186 32.49 -32.55 -6.41
C ARG A 186 33.59 -33.14 -5.52
N ASN A 187 34.74 -32.48 -5.43
CA ASN A 187 35.92 -32.97 -4.70
C ASN A 187 36.32 -32.07 -3.50
N GLN A 188 35.43 -31.20 -3.00
CA GLN A 188 35.79 -30.26 -1.94
C GLN A 188 35.99 -30.99 -0.60
N PRO A 189 37.23 -31.19 -0.12
CA PRO A 189 37.58 -32.32 0.75
C PRO A 189 37.10 -32.21 2.21
N ARG A 190 36.50 -31.07 2.57
CA ARG A 190 35.98 -30.78 3.92
C ARG A 190 34.58 -30.19 3.94
N LEU A 191 33.97 -29.97 2.77
CA LEU A 191 32.69 -29.29 2.69
C LEU A 191 31.61 -30.18 3.33
N SER A 192 30.95 -29.63 4.35
CA SER A 192 29.97 -30.34 5.19
C SER A 192 28.61 -29.66 5.21
N SER A 193 28.55 -28.38 4.81
CA SER A 193 27.35 -27.59 4.69
C SER A 193 27.37 -26.80 3.39
N LEU A 194 26.33 -26.95 2.58
CA LEU A 194 26.13 -26.19 1.34
C LEU A 194 24.76 -25.48 1.38
N ASP A 195 24.76 -24.21 1.02
CA ASP A 195 23.56 -23.38 0.87
C ASP A 195 23.62 -22.66 -0.48
N VAL A 196 22.71 -23.04 -1.38
CA VAL A 196 22.58 -22.56 -2.76
C VAL A 196 21.13 -22.14 -3.04
N ALA A 197 20.41 -21.67 -2.02
CA ALA A 197 19.05 -21.19 -2.18
C ALA A 197 18.99 -19.94 -3.08
N GLY A 198 17.96 -19.76 -3.91
CA GLY A 198 17.88 -18.60 -4.82
C GLY A 198 18.83 -18.63 -6.02
N THR A 199 19.47 -19.77 -6.30
CA THR A 199 20.42 -19.94 -7.42
C THR A 199 19.78 -20.57 -8.67
N GLN A 200 20.55 -20.69 -9.75
CA GLN A 200 20.13 -21.29 -11.03
C GLN A 200 20.53 -22.77 -11.14
N VAL A 201 20.84 -23.44 -10.03
CA VAL A 201 21.24 -24.85 -10.00
C VAL A 201 20.12 -25.74 -10.53
N THR A 202 20.46 -26.55 -11.53
CA THR A 202 19.57 -27.56 -12.14
C THR A 202 20.16 -28.97 -12.15
N ASP A 203 21.38 -29.19 -11.66
CA ASP A 203 21.94 -30.55 -11.51
C ASP A 203 22.61 -30.75 -10.14
N LEU A 204 22.11 -31.71 -9.37
CA LEU A 204 22.69 -32.13 -8.08
C LEU A 204 23.63 -33.33 -8.21
N SER A 205 23.76 -33.95 -9.38
CA SER A 205 24.65 -35.09 -9.62
C SER A 205 26.11 -34.87 -9.16
N PRO A 206 26.71 -33.66 -9.19
CA PRO A 206 28.02 -33.41 -8.62
C PRO A 206 28.13 -33.66 -7.12
N LEU A 207 27.01 -33.61 -6.38
CA LEU A 207 26.94 -33.76 -4.93
C LEU A 207 26.61 -35.20 -4.46
N SER A 208 26.24 -36.10 -5.38
CA SER A 208 25.73 -37.45 -5.09
C SER A 208 26.61 -38.28 -4.14
N GLU A 209 27.94 -38.24 -4.33
CA GLU A 209 28.95 -38.92 -3.51
C GLU A 209 29.50 -38.04 -2.36
N HIS A 210 28.98 -36.82 -2.17
CA HIS A 210 29.53 -35.86 -1.21
C HIS A 210 29.14 -36.20 0.24
N GLY A 211 30.09 -36.04 1.17
CA GLY A 211 29.87 -36.17 2.62
C GLY A 211 29.14 -34.98 3.27
N LEU A 212 28.15 -34.38 2.60
CA LEU A 212 27.40 -33.25 3.14
C LEU A 212 26.51 -33.68 4.32
N GLY A 213 26.62 -32.95 5.45
CA GLY A 213 25.71 -33.07 6.59
C GLY A 213 24.51 -32.11 6.51
N THR A 214 24.67 -30.98 5.81
CA THR A 214 23.65 -29.94 5.63
C THR A 214 23.58 -29.50 4.17
N LEU A 215 22.37 -29.43 3.62
CA LEU A 215 22.11 -28.95 2.26
C LEU A 215 20.85 -28.07 2.22
N ARG A 216 20.94 -26.88 1.62
CA ARG A 216 19.79 -26.00 1.32
C ARG A 216 19.79 -25.60 -0.15
N ILE A 217 18.64 -25.73 -0.80
CA ILE A 217 18.48 -25.52 -2.25
C ILE A 217 17.13 -24.87 -2.59
N GLY A 218 16.41 -24.31 -1.61
CA GLY A 218 15.09 -23.71 -1.85
C GLY A 218 15.13 -22.49 -2.79
N ARG A 219 14.01 -22.14 -3.43
CA ARG A 219 13.94 -21.10 -4.47
C ARG A 219 14.94 -21.31 -5.63
N THR A 220 15.01 -22.51 -6.19
CA THR A 220 15.82 -22.83 -7.38
C THR A 220 14.94 -23.44 -8.47
N ALA A 221 15.42 -23.48 -9.71
CA ALA A 221 14.68 -24.02 -10.86
C ALA A 221 14.77 -25.55 -10.99
N LEU A 222 14.94 -26.28 -9.87
CA LEU A 222 15.10 -27.73 -9.86
C LEU A 222 13.82 -28.47 -10.28
N THR A 223 13.99 -29.52 -11.09
CA THR A 223 12.95 -30.50 -11.41
C THR A 223 13.08 -31.75 -10.53
N LEU A 224 12.07 -32.61 -10.61
CA LEU A 224 12.06 -33.92 -9.93
C LEU A 224 13.26 -34.82 -10.29
N GLU A 225 13.77 -34.74 -11.52
CA GLU A 225 14.90 -35.58 -11.95
C GLU A 225 16.18 -35.17 -11.22
N ASP A 226 16.32 -33.88 -10.93
CA ASP A 226 17.53 -33.27 -10.38
C ASP A 226 17.64 -33.56 -8.87
N VAL A 227 16.50 -33.64 -8.17
CA VAL A 227 16.41 -34.08 -6.76
C VAL A 227 16.86 -35.54 -6.59
N ARG A 228 16.94 -36.36 -7.66
CA ARG A 228 17.56 -37.70 -7.60
C ARG A 228 19.07 -37.65 -7.41
N GLY A 229 19.72 -36.53 -7.68
CA GLY A 229 21.15 -36.30 -7.46
C GLY A 229 21.55 -36.04 -6.00
N LEU A 230 20.60 -35.98 -5.06
CA LEU A 230 20.87 -35.72 -3.64
C LEU A 230 21.97 -36.63 -3.04
N PRO A 231 22.81 -36.13 -2.11
CA PRO A 231 23.87 -36.91 -1.49
C PRO A 231 23.35 -38.16 -0.76
N ARG A 232 23.87 -39.34 -1.11
CA ARG A 232 23.46 -40.64 -0.52
C ARG A 232 24.51 -41.28 0.39
N SER A 233 25.52 -40.50 0.80
CA SER A 233 26.61 -40.89 1.71
C SER A 233 26.15 -41.28 3.13
N GLY A 234 24.89 -41.02 3.50
CA GLY A 234 24.32 -41.33 4.83
C GLY A 234 24.66 -40.31 5.92
N GLU A 235 25.48 -39.30 5.59
CA GLU A 235 25.84 -38.20 6.50
C GLU A 235 24.83 -37.05 6.53
N LEU A 236 23.99 -36.91 5.50
CA LEU A 236 23.02 -35.82 5.40
C LEU A 236 22.02 -35.86 6.56
N ARG A 237 22.07 -34.85 7.44
CA ARG A 237 21.19 -34.69 8.60
C ARG A 237 20.14 -33.60 8.39
N TYR A 238 20.45 -32.57 7.61
CA TYR A 238 19.59 -31.40 7.39
C TYR A 238 19.41 -31.16 5.89
N LEU A 239 18.15 -31.05 5.46
CA LEU A 239 17.77 -30.78 4.07
C LEU A 239 16.64 -29.72 4.02
N ASP A 240 16.85 -28.64 3.27
CA ASP A 240 15.85 -27.57 3.02
C ASP A 240 15.58 -27.45 1.51
N LEU A 241 14.36 -27.82 1.11
CA LEU A 241 13.83 -27.89 -0.26
C LEU A 241 12.53 -27.08 -0.39
N ARG A 242 12.43 -25.95 0.33
CA ARG A 242 11.25 -25.07 0.28
C ARG A 242 11.16 -24.30 -1.04
N GLU A 243 9.95 -23.92 -1.44
CA GLU A 243 9.73 -23.01 -2.57
C GLU A 243 10.29 -23.58 -3.89
N LEU A 244 10.04 -24.88 -4.17
CA LEU A 244 10.51 -25.61 -5.36
C LEU A 244 9.37 -26.21 -6.21
N ALA A 245 8.11 -25.91 -5.87
CA ALA A 245 6.91 -26.47 -6.53
C ALA A 245 6.88 -28.01 -6.65
N LEU A 246 7.55 -28.73 -5.74
CA LEU A 246 7.64 -30.20 -5.76
C LEU A 246 6.29 -30.86 -5.45
N GLU A 247 5.82 -31.77 -6.32
CA GLU A 247 4.69 -32.67 -6.05
C GLU A 247 5.16 -34.07 -5.63
N ASP A 248 6.10 -34.67 -6.37
CA ASP A 248 6.71 -35.96 -6.04
C ASP A 248 7.97 -35.77 -5.19
N ILE A 249 8.04 -36.51 -4.08
CA ILE A 249 9.18 -36.56 -3.16
C ILE A 249 9.81 -37.97 -3.07
N SER A 250 9.50 -38.86 -4.02
CA SER A 250 10.09 -40.20 -4.15
C SER A 250 11.63 -40.25 -4.12
N PRO A 251 12.40 -39.23 -4.58
CA PRO A 251 13.86 -39.25 -4.47
C PRO A 251 14.40 -39.21 -3.03
N LEU A 252 13.58 -38.74 -2.07
CA LEU A 252 13.93 -38.66 -0.64
C LEU A 252 13.90 -40.03 0.07
N ALA A 253 13.28 -41.04 -0.55
CA ALA A 253 13.20 -42.38 0.01
C ALA A 253 14.61 -42.96 0.27
N GLY A 254 14.80 -43.54 1.47
CA GLY A 254 16.06 -44.14 1.88
C GLY A 254 17.12 -43.18 2.44
N LEU A 255 16.85 -41.87 2.52
CA LEU A 255 17.73 -40.89 3.19
C LEU A 255 17.66 -40.99 4.74
N SER A 256 17.79 -42.20 5.29
CA SER A 256 17.63 -42.54 6.72
C SER A 256 18.59 -41.81 7.68
N GLY A 257 19.60 -41.14 7.14
CA GLY A 257 20.48 -40.23 7.87
C GLY A 257 19.80 -38.94 8.35
N LEU A 258 18.70 -38.53 7.71
CA LEU A 258 18.03 -37.25 7.96
C LEU A 258 17.51 -37.10 9.40
N ARG A 259 17.57 -35.87 9.90
CA ARG A 259 17.09 -35.42 11.22
C ARG A 259 16.19 -34.19 11.10
N THR A 260 16.42 -33.35 10.10
CA THR A 260 15.60 -32.18 9.77
C THR A 260 15.30 -32.14 8.28
N LEU A 261 14.03 -32.02 7.92
CA LEU A 261 13.55 -31.90 6.55
C LEU A 261 12.57 -30.73 6.43
N ARG A 262 12.83 -29.80 5.51
CA ARG A 262 11.92 -28.69 5.19
C ARG A 262 11.44 -28.82 3.75
N LEU A 263 10.12 -28.90 3.59
CA LEU A 263 9.38 -29.10 2.33
C LEU A 263 8.23 -28.09 2.18
N ALA A 264 8.22 -27.02 2.96
CA ALA A 264 7.20 -25.97 2.87
C ALA A 264 7.11 -25.32 1.49
N ASP A 265 5.96 -24.71 1.20
CA ASP A 265 5.74 -23.91 -0.01
C ASP A 265 6.01 -24.74 -1.29
N ASN A 266 5.42 -25.93 -1.33
CA ASN A 266 5.50 -26.89 -2.42
C ASN A 266 4.09 -27.43 -2.74
N GLN A 267 3.99 -28.49 -3.54
CA GLN A 267 2.72 -29.10 -3.97
C GLN A 267 2.61 -30.56 -3.51
N VAL A 268 3.30 -30.93 -2.42
CA VAL A 268 3.42 -32.31 -1.96
C VAL A 268 2.07 -32.84 -1.49
N ARG A 269 1.73 -34.06 -1.97
CA ARG A 269 0.49 -34.79 -1.62
C ARG A 269 0.76 -36.13 -0.95
N ASP A 270 1.74 -36.88 -1.45
CA ASP A 270 2.09 -38.21 -0.95
C ASP A 270 3.32 -38.18 -0.04
N LEU A 271 3.14 -38.61 1.22
CA LEU A 271 4.21 -38.71 2.21
C LEU A 271 4.83 -40.11 2.30
N SER A 272 4.39 -41.07 1.49
CA SER A 272 4.88 -42.47 1.51
C SER A 272 6.42 -42.59 1.41
N PRO A 273 7.14 -41.75 0.62
CA PRO A 273 8.61 -41.75 0.59
C PRO A 273 9.30 -41.43 1.92
N LEU A 274 8.59 -40.84 2.89
CA LEU A 274 9.12 -40.47 4.20
C LEU A 274 9.00 -41.59 5.25
N ALA A 275 8.21 -42.64 5.00
CA ALA A 275 7.80 -43.61 6.03
C ALA A 275 8.99 -44.32 6.75
N ASP A 276 10.06 -44.62 6.01
CA ASP A 276 11.25 -45.30 6.55
C ASP A 276 12.28 -44.34 7.16
N LEU A 277 12.03 -43.03 7.18
CA LEU A 277 12.95 -42.01 7.73
C LEU A 277 12.84 -41.90 9.26
N THR A 278 12.83 -43.03 9.96
CA THR A 278 12.48 -43.17 11.38
C THR A 278 13.34 -42.35 12.37
N GLY A 279 14.50 -41.86 11.95
CA GLY A 279 15.34 -40.95 12.72
C GLY A 279 15.00 -39.46 12.58
N LEU A 280 14.01 -39.09 11.77
CA LEU A 280 13.61 -37.70 11.54
C LEU A 280 13.03 -37.08 12.82
N ARG A 281 13.49 -35.87 13.16
CA ARG A 281 13.11 -35.14 14.39
C ARG A 281 12.32 -33.86 14.11
N TRP A 282 12.61 -33.20 12.99
CA TRP A 282 11.93 -31.98 12.58
C TRP A 282 11.43 -32.12 11.14
N LEU A 283 10.13 -31.95 10.94
CA LEU A 283 9.48 -32.00 9.62
C LEU A 283 8.57 -30.78 9.43
N GLY A 284 8.82 -30.02 8.37
CA GLY A 284 8.02 -28.85 8.01
C GLY A 284 7.43 -29.00 6.62
N LEU A 285 6.11 -29.07 6.56
CA LEU A 285 5.26 -29.31 5.38
C LEU A 285 4.20 -28.20 5.22
N TRP A 286 4.32 -27.07 5.92
CA TRP A 286 3.35 -25.99 5.79
C TRP A 286 3.22 -25.45 4.36
N ASN A 287 2.03 -24.99 3.97
CA ASN A 287 1.70 -24.60 2.59
C ASN A 287 2.00 -25.72 1.56
N ASN A 288 1.24 -26.82 1.65
CA ASN A 288 1.27 -27.95 0.72
C ASN A 288 -0.15 -28.50 0.49
N ALA A 289 -0.29 -29.64 -0.19
CA ALA A 289 -1.57 -30.31 -0.46
C ALA A 289 -1.68 -31.69 0.24
N VAL A 290 -1.07 -31.84 1.42
CA VAL A 290 -1.09 -33.10 2.18
C VAL A 290 -2.48 -33.32 2.79
N ALA A 291 -3.11 -34.43 2.46
CA ALA A 291 -4.33 -34.91 3.14
C ALA A 291 -4.09 -36.15 4.03
N ASN A 292 -3.15 -37.02 3.64
CA ASN A 292 -2.89 -38.30 4.30
C ASN A 292 -1.58 -38.28 5.08
N VAL A 293 -1.66 -38.24 6.42
CA VAL A 293 -0.51 -38.31 7.34
C VAL A 293 -0.14 -39.74 7.77
N GLY A 294 -0.79 -40.77 7.22
CA GLY A 294 -0.53 -42.19 7.48
C GLY A 294 0.95 -42.59 7.49
N PRO A 295 1.76 -42.18 6.48
CA PRO A 295 3.19 -42.46 6.43
C PRO A 295 4.01 -41.93 7.62
N LEU A 296 3.51 -40.92 8.35
CA LEU A 296 4.22 -40.33 9.49
C LEU A 296 4.13 -41.17 10.78
N GLY A 297 3.18 -42.12 10.88
CA GLY A 297 2.96 -42.90 12.09
C GLY A 297 4.11 -43.83 12.52
N GLY A 298 5.10 -44.05 11.64
CA GLY A 298 6.33 -44.80 11.95
C GLY A 298 7.50 -43.96 12.47
N LEU A 299 7.38 -42.63 12.51
CA LEU A 299 8.48 -41.71 12.79
C LEU A 299 8.69 -41.48 14.30
N THR A 300 9.11 -42.53 15.02
CA THR A 300 9.15 -42.53 16.49
C THR A 300 10.06 -41.48 17.14
N GLU A 301 11.06 -40.96 16.41
CA GLU A 301 11.95 -39.89 16.89
C GLU A 301 11.44 -38.46 16.58
N LEU A 302 10.24 -38.31 15.99
CA LEU A 302 9.72 -37.00 15.59
C LEU A 302 9.43 -36.11 16.82
N GLU A 303 10.10 -34.96 16.88
CA GLU A 303 10.00 -33.97 17.96
C GLU A 303 9.15 -32.76 17.53
N SER A 304 9.22 -32.34 16.26
CA SER A 304 8.45 -31.21 15.74
C SER A 304 7.90 -31.46 14.34
N LEU A 305 6.61 -31.13 14.17
CA LEU A 305 5.85 -31.31 12.93
C LEU A 305 5.04 -30.04 12.65
N SER A 306 5.23 -29.44 11.47
CA SER A 306 4.35 -28.39 10.98
C SER A 306 3.65 -28.85 9.69
N LEU A 307 2.32 -28.94 9.76
CA LEU A 307 1.39 -29.28 8.69
C LEU A 307 0.45 -28.11 8.39
N ARG A 308 0.76 -26.90 8.83
CA ARG A 308 -0.12 -25.73 8.68
C ARG A 308 -0.49 -25.46 7.22
N ASN A 309 -1.75 -25.11 6.94
CA ASN A 309 -2.23 -24.82 5.58
C ASN A 309 -2.01 -26.03 4.64
N ASN A 310 -2.77 -27.08 4.92
CA ASN A 310 -2.83 -28.34 4.18
C ASN A 310 -4.29 -28.85 4.19
N GLN A 311 -4.52 -30.09 3.75
CA GLN A 311 -5.85 -30.71 3.60
C GLN A 311 -6.03 -31.87 4.59
N VAL A 312 -5.36 -31.84 5.75
CA VAL A 312 -5.40 -32.92 6.74
C VAL A 312 -6.75 -32.94 7.44
N THR A 313 -7.36 -34.13 7.49
CA THR A 313 -8.64 -34.40 8.18
C THR A 313 -8.47 -35.43 9.30
N ASP A 314 -7.81 -36.55 9.01
CA ASP A 314 -7.51 -37.62 9.97
C ASP A 314 -6.11 -37.46 10.58
N VAL A 315 -6.06 -37.17 11.89
CA VAL A 315 -4.82 -37.10 12.68
C VAL A 315 -4.49 -38.40 13.42
N GLY A 316 -5.28 -39.47 13.21
CA GLY A 316 -5.11 -40.81 13.77
C GLY A 316 -3.67 -41.34 13.79
N PRO A 317 -2.93 -41.28 12.67
CA PRO A 317 -1.54 -41.73 12.59
C PRO A 317 -0.57 -41.03 13.55
N LEU A 318 -0.83 -39.75 13.86
CA LEU A 318 -0.02 -38.92 14.76
C LEU A 318 -0.18 -39.30 16.24
N GLY A 319 -1.22 -40.07 16.58
CA GLY A 319 -1.39 -40.70 17.90
C GLY A 319 -0.50 -41.92 18.14
N SER A 320 0.50 -42.17 17.30
CA SER A 320 1.49 -43.24 17.45
C SER A 320 2.65 -42.79 18.35
N PRO A 321 3.34 -43.69 19.09
CA PRO A 321 4.38 -43.31 20.04
C PRO A 321 5.51 -42.52 19.37
N SER A 322 5.58 -41.24 19.70
CA SER A 322 6.41 -40.21 19.07
C SER A 322 6.91 -39.25 20.16
N ARG A 323 7.97 -38.47 19.89
CA ARG A 323 8.54 -37.56 20.90
C ARG A 323 8.09 -36.11 20.71
N LEU A 324 6.84 -35.90 20.29
CA LEU A 324 6.35 -34.59 19.86
C LEU A 324 6.38 -33.57 20.99
N SER A 325 7.04 -32.44 20.74
CA SER A 325 7.05 -31.24 21.58
C SER A 325 6.45 -30.02 20.87
N SER A 326 6.27 -30.05 19.54
CA SER A 326 5.58 -28.98 18.81
C SER A 326 4.88 -29.50 17.56
N VAL A 327 3.56 -29.42 17.55
CA VAL A 327 2.70 -29.81 16.41
C VAL A 327 1.88 -28.60 15.96
N ASP A 328 1.96 -28.24 14.69
CA ASP A 328 1.09 -27.21 14.08
C ASP A 328 0.21 -27.84 13.00
N LEU A 329 -1.10 -27.87 13.28
CA LEU A 329 -2.17 -28.35 12.41
C LEU A 329 -3.09 -27.21 11.96
N SER A 330 -2.71 -25.95 12.20
CA SER A 330 -3.54 -24.78 11.89
C SER A 330 -3.90 -24.71 10.39
N PHE A 331 -5.04 -24.15 10.02
CA PHE A 331 -5.51 -24.07 8.63
C PHE A 331 -5.56 -25.47 7.97
N ASN A 332 -6.30 -26.39 8.59
CA ASN A 332 -6.60 -27.73 8.07
C ASN A 332 -8.05 -28.10 8.40
N GLU A 333 -8.57 -29.13 7.75
CA GLU A 333 -9.95 -29.64 7.92
C GLU A 333 -10.07 -30.64 9.09
N VAL A 334 -9.19 -30.55 10.10
CA VAL A 334 -9.21 -31.42 11.28
C VAL A 334 -10.41 -31.09 12.17
N SER A 335 -11.28 -32.08 12.40
CA SER A 335 -12.45 -31.97 13.27
C SER A 335 -12.32 -32.73 14.60
N ASP A 336 -11.70 -33.91 14.59
CA ASP A 336 -11.47 -34.72 15.80
C ASP A 336 -9.98 -34.79 16.15
N ILE A 337 -9.60 -34.26 17.31
CA ILE A 337 -8.24 -34.40 17.87
C ILE A 337 -8.12 -35.51 18.93
N GLY A 338 -9.18 -36.27 19.18
CA GLY A 338 -9.20 -37.40 20.09
C GLY A 338 -8.04 -38.39 19.92
N PRO A 339 -7.59 -38.71 18.70
CA PRO A 339 -6.40 -39.56 18.50
C PRO A 339 -5.09 -38.98 19.07
N LEU A 340 -4.98 -37.66 19.23
CA LEU A 340 -3.82 -36.99 19.85
C LEU A 340 -3.84 -37.07 21.38
N VAL A 341 -4.96 -37.48 22.00
CA VAL A 341 -5.12 -37.65 23.46
C VAL A 341 -4.50 -38.97 23.92
N ARG A 342 -3.21 -39.15 23.63
CA ARG A 342 -2.38 -40.30 24.00
C ARG A 342 -1.05 -39.81 24.56
N ARG A 343 -0.73 -40.16 25.81
CA ARG A 343 0.47 -39.62 26.47
C ARG A 343 1.76 -40.08 25.80
N GLU A 344 1.78 -41.27 25.19
CA GLU A 344 2.92 -41.79 24.44
C GLU A 344 3.23 -41.04 23.13
N ALA A 345 2.34 -40.19 22.62
CA ALA A 345 2.59 -39.37 21.43
C ALA A 345 3.38 -38.08 21.74
N TRP A 346 3.51 -37.70 23.02
CA TRP A 346 4.04 -36.41 23.45
C TRP A 346 5.27 -36.54 24.35
N ASN A 347 6.28 -35.70 24.12
CA ASN A 347 7.46 -35.59 24.97
C ASN A 347 7.21 -34.61 26.14
N LEU A 348 6.45 -35.06 27.14
CA LEU A 348 6.04 -34.24 28.30
C LEU A 348 7.20 -33.84 29.24
N ASP A 349 8.41 -34.39 29.04
CA ASP A 349 9.64 -33.97 29.74
C ASP A 349 10.32 -32.74 29.08
N ALA A 350 9.81 -32.26 27.94
CA ALA A 350 10.34 -31.06 27.27
C ALA A 350 10.03 -29.77 28.06
N PRO A 351 10.86 -28.72 27.98
CA PRO A 351 10.64 -27.46 28.70
C PRO A 351 9.33 -26.75 28.34
N SER A 352 8.80 -27.02 27.15
CA SER A 352 7.48 -26.57 26.68
C SER A 352 7.00 -27.53 25.60
N VAL A 353 5.70 -27.81 25.58
CA VAL A 353 5.04 -28.66 24.58
C VAL A 353 3.88 -27.87 23.97
N TYR A 354 3.78 -27.83 22.64
CA TYR A 354 2.81 -27.00 21.92
C TYR A 354 1.96 -27.79 20.92
N LEU A 355 0.68 -27.42 20.84
CA LEU A 355 -0.26 -27.86 19.81
C LEU A 355 -1.00 -26.65 19.25
N PHE A 356 -0.78 -26.32 17.97
CA PHE A 356 -1.45 -25.22 17.28
C PHE A 356 -2.59 -25.74 16.40
N LEU A 357 -3.78 -25.16 16.57
CA LEU A 357 -5.06 -25.55 15.99
C LEU A 357 -5.87 -24.32 15.54
N TYR A 358 -5.20 -23.26 15.08
CA TYR A 358 -5.89 -22.07 14.58
C TYR A 358 -6.60 -22.37 13.26
N ASN A 359 -7.85 -21.95 13.09
CA ASN A 359 -8.64 -22.20 11.88
C ASN A 359 -8.69 -23.69 11.51
N THR A 360 -9.13 -24.50 12.47
CA THR A 360 -9.44 -25.93 12.31
C THR A 360 -10.91 -26.18 12.66
N ALA A 361 -11.55 -27.16 12.02
CA ALA A 361 -12.99 -27.41 12.09
C ALA A 361 -13.41 -28.24 13.34
N LEU A 362 -12.84 -27.93 14.51
CA LEU A 362 -12.94 -28.75 15.72
C LEU A 362 -14.37 -29.00 16.18
N ASP A 363 -14.68 -30.27 16.42
CA ASP A 363 -15.96 -30.70 16.96
C ASP A 363 -16.13 -30.37 18.45
N GLY A 364 -17.38 -30.41 18.92
CA GLY A 364 -17.69 -30.05 20.31
C GLY A 364 -17.11 -31.00 21.35
N THR A 365 -16.62 -32.19 20.99
CA THR A 365 -15.94 -33.11 21.93
C THR A 365 -14.46 -32.73 22.04
N SER A 366 -13.84 -32.41 20.90
CA SER A 366 -12.49 -31.90 20.80
C SER A 366 -12.30 -30.63 21.61
N ARG A 367 -13.24 -29.68 21.49
CA ARG A 367 -13.20 -28.41 22.23
C ARG A 367 -13.45 -28.57 23.74
N ARG A 368 -14.41 -29.41 24.16
CA ARG A 368 -14.84 -29.50 25.57
C ARG A 368 -14.17 -30.59 26.39
N GLU A 369 -13.62 -31.63 25.77
CA GLU A 369 -13.05 -32.81 26.45
C GLU A 369 -11.57 -33.03 26.08
N HIS A 370 -11.23 -33.02 24.78
CA HIS A 370 -9.87 -33.35 24.35
C HIS A 370 -8.85 -32.23 24.65
N ILE A 371 -9.16 -30.96 24.34
CA ILE A 371 -8.28 -29.82 24.63
C ILE A 371 -7.96 -29.71 26.13
N PRO A 372 -8.93 -29.66 27.07
CA PRO A 372 -8.64 -29.60 28.50
C PRO A 372 -7.84 -30.82 29.01
N THR A 373 -8.02 -32.00 28.40
CA THR A 373 -7.24 -33.18 28.74
C THR A 373 -5.77 -33.02 28.35
N LEU A 374 -5.48 -32.50 27.16
CA LEU A 374 -4.10 -32.20 26.71
C LEU A 374 -3.45 -31.10 27.56
N GLU A 375 -4.18 -30.04 27.86
CA GLU A 375 -3.71 -28.94 28.73
C GLU A 375 -3.40 -29.43 30.15
N SER A 376 -4.18 -30.38 30.68
CA SER A 376 -3.92 -31.00 31.99
C SER A 376 -2.59 -31.76 32.06
N TRP A 377 -1.98 -32.08 30.91
CA TRP A 377 -0.66 -32.73 30.82
C TRP A 377 0.49 -31.73 30.69
N GLY A 378 0.21 -30.42 30.67
CA GLY A 378 1.20 -29.35 30.44
C GLY A 378 1.40 -28.98 28.97
N ILE A 379 0.57 -29.50 28.06
CA ILE A 379 0.60 -29.13 26.63
C ILE A 379 -0.08 -27.77 26.47
N THR A 380 0.65 -26.78 25.96
CA THR A 380 0.07 -25.48 25.59
C THR A 380 -0.68 -25.63 24.26
N VAL A 381 -2.00 -25.78 24.34
CA VAL A 381 -2.86 -25.75 23.16
C VAL A 381 -3.09 -24.29 22.76
N ARG A 382 -3.04 -24.01 21.45
CA ARG A 382 -3.23 -22.69 20.85
C ARG A 382 -4.27 -22.82 19.74
N THR A 383 -5.50 -22.47 20.07
CA THR A 383 -6.64 -22.45 19.14
C THR A 383 -7.40 -21.14 19.28
N ASN A 384 -8.22 -20.83 18.27
CA ASN A 384 -9.25 -19.81 18.33
C ASN A 384 -10.66 -20.40 18.59
N GLN A 385 -10.78 -21.73 18.70
CA GLN A 385 -12.02 -22.48 18.90
C GLN A 385 -12.14 -23.04 20.33
N VAL A 386 -12.53 -22.23 21.32
CA VAL A 386 -12.75 -22.70 22.71
C VAL A 386 -14.20 -22.51 23.13
N ASP A 387 -14.91 -23.63 23.36
CA ASP A 387 -16.28 -23.62 23.88
C ASP A 387 -16.30 -23.10 25.33
N SER A 388 -16.89 -21.93 25.49
CA SER A 388 -17.22 -21.29 26.76
C SER A 388 -18.62 -20.72 26.55
N GLY A 389 -19.63 -21.28 27.21
CA GLY A 389 -21.00 -21.16 26.70
C GLY A 389 -22.02 -20.58 27.68
N GLY A 390 -23.03 -19.95 27.11
CA GLY A 390 -24.32 -19.67 27.72
C GLY A 390 -25.30 -19.09 26.70
N ASP A 391 -26.60 -19.40 26.84
CA ASP A 391 -27.66 -18.68 26.14
C ASP A 391 -27.59 -17.19 26.52
N SER A 392 -27.13 -16.34 25.61
CA SER A 392 -26.98 -14.89 25.80
C SER A 392 -27.88 -14.12 24.84
N ALA A 393 -28.38 -12.97 25.28
CA ALA A 393 -29.35 -12.19 24.51
C ALA A 393 -28.74 -11.65 23.21
N PRO A 394 -29.49 -11.60 22.10
CA PRO A 394 -28.99 -11.05 20.84
C PRO A 394 -28.78 -9.53 20.95
N VAL A 395 -27.59 -9.06 20.55
CA VAL A 395 -27.23 -7.64 20.48
C VAL A 395 -27.47 -7.14 19.05
N SER A 396 -28.17 -6.01 18.96
CA SER A 396 -28.42 -5.35 17.68
C SER A 396 -27.23 -4.48 17.30
N VAL A 397 -26.48 -4.90 16.28
CA VAL A 397 -25.48 -4.08 15.58
C VAL A 397 -26.11 -3.69 14.24
N PRO A 398 -26.64 -2.46 14.08
CA PRO A 398 -27.44 -2.06 12.92
C PRO A 398 -26.62 -1.62 11.72
N ASP A 399 -25.42 -1.06 11.95
CA ASP A 399 -24.46 -0.73 10.91
C ASP A 399 -23.89 -2.03 10.31
N PRO A 400 -24.03 -2.27 9.00
CA PRO A 400 -23.62 -3.52 8.38
C PRO A 400 -22.09 -3.67 8.28
N ALA A 401 -21.34 -2.57 8.17
CA ALA A 401 -19.89 -2.59 8.16
C ALA A 401 -19.37 -2.94 9.56
N LEU A 402 -19.88 -2.27 10.59
CA LEU A 402 -19.58 -2.60 11.98
C LEU A 402 -19.99 -4.03 12.32
N ARG A 403 -21.19 -4.46 11.90
CA ARG A 403 -21.66 -5.84 12.09
C ARG A 403 -20.71 -6.83 11.45
N ALA A 404 -20.22 -6.56 10.24
CA ALA A 404 -19.22 -7.41 9.59
C ALA A 404 -17.89 -7.43 10.35
N LEU A 405 -17.38 -6.28 10.79
CA LEU A 405 -16.13 -6.18 11.57
C LEU A 405 -16.24 -6.86 12.94
N VAL A 406 -17.37 -6.69 13.65
CA VAL A 406 -17.65 -7.31 14.94
C VAL A 406 -17.82 -8.82 14.75
N SER A 407 -18.62 -9.26 13.79
CA SER A 407 -18.72 -10.68 13.44
C SER A 407 -17.37 -11.27 13.06
N GLN A 408 -16.51 -10.56 12.30
CA GLN A 408 -15.18 -11.03 11.92
C GLN A 408 -14.22 -11.10 13.12
N ALA A 409 -14.25 -10.11 14.02
CA ALA A 409 -13.42 -10.08 15.22
C ALA A 409 -13.86 -11.12 16.27
N ILE A 410 -15.15 -11.44 16.33
CA ILE A 410 -15.71 -12.57 17.09
C ILE A 410 -15.40 -13.91 16.39
N ALA A 411 -15.44 -13.96 15.06
CA ALA A 411 -15.27 -15.16 14.24
C ALA A 411 -13.83 -15.72 14.19
N GLY A 412 -12.99 -15.32 15.14
CA GLY A 412 -11.97 -16.23 15.66
C GLY A 412 -12.56 -17.59 16.05
N ALA A 413 -13.80 -17.64 16.55
CA ALA A 413 -14.57 -18.88 16.74
C ALA A 413 -15.61 -19.08 15.61
N THR A 414 -15.77 -20.31 15.10
CA THR A 414 -16.62 -20.63 13.92
C THR A 414 -18.05 -20.09 14.02
N VAL A 415 -18.42 -19.24 13.06
CA VAL A 415 -19.79 -18.73 12.83
C VAL A 415 -20.04 -18.63 11.33
N GLN A 416 -21.18 -19.12 10.84
CA GLN A 416 -21.64 -18.83 9.47
C GLN A 416 -22.41 -17.50 9.49
N GLY A 417 -22.44 -16.76 8.37
CA GLY A 417 -22.83 -15.33 8.32
C GLY A 417 -24.23 -14.94 8.82
N ASP A 418 -25.06 -15.89 9.25
CA ASP A 418 -26.41 -15.69 9.79
C ASP A 418 -26.52 -15.88 11.33
N ASP A 419 -25.47 -16.35 12.03
CA ASP A 419 -25.59 -16.52 13.49
C ASP A 419 -25.73 -15.15 14.21
N PRO A 420 -26.59 -15.03 15.23
CA PRO A 420 -26.82 -13.77 15.93
C PRO A 420 -25.61 -13.39 16.81
N ILE A 421 -25.14 -12.15 16.67
CA ILE A 421 -24.25 -11.52 17.67
C ILE A 421 -25.01 -11.46 19.01
N THR A 422 -24.41 -11.97 20.08
CA THR A 422 -24.97 -11.98 21.43
C THR A 422 -24.13 -11.15 22.41
N GLU A 423 -24.70 -10.82 23.57
CA GLU A 423 -24.00 -10.13 24.66
C GLU A 423 -22.70 -10.85 25.07
N GLU A 424 -22.70 -12.18 25.08
CA GLU A 424 -21.50 -12.96 25.41
C GLU A 424 -20.44 -12.91 24.30
N SER A 425 -20.86 -12.95 23.02
CA SER A 425 -19.93 -12.94 21.90
C SER A 425 -19.27 -11.57 21.74
N ILE A 426 -20.04 -10.48 21.80
CA ILE A 426 -19.53 -9.11 21.68
C ILE A 426 -18.85 -8.63 22.97
N GLY A 427 -19.31 -9.09 24.14
CA GLY A 427 -18.73 -8.74 25.43
C GLY A 427 -17.27 -9.16 25.61
N ARG A 428 -16.78 -10.12 24.81
CA ARG A 428 -15.39 -10.61 24.78
C ARG A 428 -14.47 -9.87 23.79
N LEU A 429 -15.01 -8.92 23.03
CA LEU A 429 -14.30 -8.22 21.96
C LEU A 429 -13.18 -7.33 22.51
N GLY A 430 -11.98 -7.87 22.71
CA GLY A 430 -10.86 -7.15 23.32
C GLY A 430 -10.27 -6.02 22.46
N SER A 431 -10.35 -6.16 21.13
CA SER A 431 -9.99 -5.10 20.18
C SER A 431 -10.80 -5.21 18.89
N LEU A 432 -11.16 -4.07 18.31
CA LEU A 432 -11.86 -3.99 17.03
C LEU A 432 -11.03 -3.17 16.03
N ARG A 433 -10.93 -3.64 14.78
CA ARG A 433 -10.14 -2.98 13.72
C ARG A 433 -10.90 -3.01 12.41
N GLY A 434 -10.99 -1.88 11.73
CA GLY A 434 -11.51 -1.77 10.37
C GLY A 434 -11.22 -0.40 9.79
N PHE A 435 -10.14 -0.28 9.02
CA PHE A 435 -9.78 0.97 8.33
C PHE A 435 -10.51 1.05 6.99
N ASN A 436 -11.14 2.18 6.67
CA ASN A 436 -11.91 2.38 5.43
C ASN A 436 -12.93 1.26 5.14
N ALA A 437 -13.67 0.86 6.18
CA ALA A 437 -14.71 -0.16 6.11
C ALA A 437 -16.11 0.43 5.85
N GLY A 438 -16.27 1.76 5.95
CA GLY A 438 -17.54 2.46 5.78
C GLY A 438 -18.41 2.51 7.04
N VAL A 439 -17.84 2.28 8.23
CA VAL A 439 -18.57 2.35 9.52
C VAL A 439 -19.06 3.77 9.79
N ALA A 440 -20.34 3.94 10.09
CA ALA A 440 -20.93 5.24 10.43
C ALA A 440 -21.59 5.26 11.82
N ASP A 441 -22.20 4.15 12.23
CA ASP A 441 -22.92 4.02 13.52
C ASP A 441 -22.26 2.96 14.40
N LEU A 442 -21.88 3.35 15.63
CA LEU A 442 -21.20 2.52 16.62
C LEU A 442 -22.15 1.69 17.52
N SER A 443 -23.46 1.79 17.31
CA SER A 443 -24.49 1.14 18.13
C SER A 443 -24.29 -0.39 18.21
N GLY A 444 -24.44 -0.93 19.41
CA GLY A 444 -24.13 -2.30 19.79
C GLY A 444 -22.76 -2.45 20.44
N LEU A 445 -21.80 -1.54 20.21
CA LEU A 445 -20.50 -1.59 20.91
C LEU A 445 -20.61 -1.29 22.41
N GLU A 446 -21.69 -0.67 22.89
CA GLU A 446 -21.93 -0.49 24.33
C GLU A 446 -22.02 -1.82 25.11
N ALA A 447 -22.26 -2.95 24.41
CA ALA A 447 -22.21 -4.29 24.99
C ALA A 447 -20.79 -4.91 25.02
N ALA A 448 -19.79 -4.28 24.40
CA ALA A 448 -18.42 -4.80 24.27
C ALA A 448 -17.55 -4.52 25.51
N GLY A 449 -17.96 -5.04 26.68
CA GLY A 449 -17.36 -4.70 27.99
C GLY A 449 -15.86 -4.99 28.16
N GLU A 450 -15.26 -5.84 27.31
CA GLU A 450 -13.81 -6.10 27.29
C GLU A 450 -13.03 -5.25 26.27
N LEU A 451 -13.69 -4.37 25.51
CA LEU A 451 -13.07 -3.59 24.43
C LEU A 451 -12.05 -2.59 24.98
N SER A 452 -10.80 -2.81 24.59
CA SER A 452 -9.64 -2.01 25.03
C SER A 452 -9.02 -1.17 23.92
N LEU A 453 -9.03 -1.68 22.68
CA LEU A 453 -8.46 -1.00 21.52
C LEU A 453 -9.47 -0.92 20.38
N LEU A 454 -9.75 0.29 19.90
CA LEU A 454 -10.66 0.57 18.79
C LEU A 454 -9.89 1.27 17.67
N PHE A 455 -9.74 0.62 16.50
CA PHE A 455 -9.07 1.20 15.33
C PHE A 455 -10.05 1.29 14.15
N LEU A 456 -10.69 2.44 13.97
CA LEU A 456 -11.66 2.72 12.91
C LEU A 456 -11.26 3.92 12.05
N GLY A 457 -9.97 4.05 11.71
CA GLY A 457 -9.49 5.12 10.82
C GLY A 457 -10.14 5.11 9.42
N ALA A 458 -10.26 6.26 8.76
CA ALA A 458 -10.85 6.46 7.43
C ALA A 458 -12.30 5.96 7.28
N ASN A 459 -13.15 6.12 8.31
CA ASN A 459 -14.57 5.73 8.26
C ASN A 459 -15.49 6.97 8.28
N LEU A 460 -16.78 6.78 8.55
CA LEU A 460 -17.81 7.82 8.55
C LEU A 460 -18.39 8.06 9.96
N VAL A 461 -17.69 7.63 11.02
CA VAL A 461 -18.15 7.72 12.40
C VAL A 461 -18.31 9.17 12.82
N SER A 462 -19.50 9.56 13.28
CA SER A 462 -19.76 10.91 13.81
C SER A 462 -20.24 10.95 15.26
N ASP A 463 -20.84 9.86 15.75
CA ASP A 463 -21.38 9.74 17.11
C ASP A 463 -20.53 8.76 17.95
N LEU A 464 -20.05 9.23 19.10
CA LEU A 464 -19.21 8.46 20.03
C LEU A 464 -19.97 8.03 21.30
N THR A 465 -21.28 8.29 21.38
CA THR A 465 -22.12 7.92 22.53
C THR A 465 -21.99 6.44 22.94
N PRO A 466 -21.93 5.45 22.01
CA PRO A 466 -21.73 4.03 22.35
C PRO A 466 -20.40 3.72 23.09
N LEU A 467 -19.43 4.64 23.08
CA LEU A 467 -18.13 4.49 23.75
C LEU A 467 -18.08 5.09 25.17
N ALA A 468 -19.14 5.81 25.60
CA ALA A 468 -19.13 6.61 26.83
C ALA A 468 -18.96 5.77 28.12
N ASP A 469 -19.54 4.57 28.18
CA ASP A 469 -19.54 3.71 29.37
C ASP A 469 -18.56 2.52 29.27
N LEU A 470 -17.75 2.43 28.20
CA LEU A 470 -16.83 1.32 27.98
C LEU A 470 -15.58 1.41 28.86
N GLY A 471 -15.58 0.62 29.95
CA GLY A 471 -14.63 0.76 31.05
C GLY A 471 -13.23 0.14 30.87
N LYS A 472 -12.84 -0.27 29.66
CA LYS A 472 -11.50 -0.81 29.36
C LYS A 472 -10.77 -0.15 28.20
N LEU A 473 -11.41 0.82 27.51
CA LEU A 473 -10.81 1.55 26.39
C LEU A 473 -9.56 2.31 26.84
N ASN A 474 -8.42 2.01 26.23
CA ASN A 474 -7.13 2.68 26.45
C ASN A 474 -6.41 3.10 25.16
N GLY A 475 -6.91 2.67 23.99
CA GLY A 475 -6.40 3.09 22.70
C GLY A 475 -7.52 3.25 21.68
N ILE A 476 -7.69 4.45 21.14
CA ILE A 476 -8.74 4.78 20.18
C ILE A 476 -8.12 5.46 18.97
N ASP A 477 -8.16 4.84 17.80
CA ASP A 477 -7.86 5.48 16.52
C ASP A 477 -9.16 5.69 15.74
N LEU A 478 -9.53 6.96 15.60
CA LEU A 478 -10.66 7.45 14.81
C LEU A 478 -10.18 8.42 13.73
N THR A 479 -8.92 8.33 13.28
CA THR A 479 -8.36 9.17 12.21
C THR A 479 -9.27 9.22 10.97
N ASP A 480 -9.37 10.34 10.27
CA ASP A 480 -10.16 10.53 9.05
C ASP A 480 -11.63 10.05 9.18
N ASN A 481 -12.35 10.57 10.16
CA ASN A 481 -13.78 10.31 10.40
C ASN A 481 -14.60 11.61 10.43
N LEU A 482 -15.89 11.52 10.79
CA LEU A 482 -16.83 12.64 10.85
C LEU A 482 -17.13 13.09 12.29
N VAL A 483 -16.25 12.79 13.26
CA VAL A 483 -16.44 13.15 14.67
C VAL A 483 -16.38 14.67 14.83
N SER A 484 -17.41 15.23 15.46
CA SER A 484 -17.45 16.65 15.82
C SER A 484 -17.56 16.92 17.33
N ASP A 485 -18.12 15.98 18.10
CA ASP A 485 -18.27 16.05 19.55
C ASP A 485 -17.43 14.96 20.25
N LEU A 486 -16.55 15.39 21.17
CA LEU A 486 -15.72 14.51 22.00
C LEU A 486 -16.25 14.33 23.42
N LYS A 487 -17.38 14.96 23.75
CA LYS A 487 -18.00 14.87 25.06
C LYS A 487 -18.21 13.44 25.56
N PRO A 488 -18.65 12.45 24.74
CA PRO A 488 -18.75 11.05 25.19
C PRO A 488 -17.43 10.46 25.72
N LEU A 489 -16.28 10.83 25.13
CA LEU A 489 -14.97 10.37 25.59
C LEU A 489 -14.50 11.11 26.85
N VAL A 490 -14.89 12.37 27.03
CA VAL A 490 -14.64 13.13 28.28
C VAL A 490 -15.50 12.59 29.43
N GLU A 491 -16.74 12.22 29.16
CA GLU A 491 -17.66 11.66 30.15
C GLU A 491 -17.30 10.21 30.52
N ASN A 492 -16.60 9.46 29.65
CA ASN A 492 -16.00 8.17 30.02
C ASN A 492 -14.91 8.37 31.07
N SER A 493 -15.19 7.97 32.31
CA SER A 493 -14.31 8.15 33.47
C SER A 493 -13.11 7.18 33.50
N ASN A 494 -13.04 6.22 32.59
CA ASN A 494 -12.01 5.17 32.58
C ASN A 494 -10.82 5.46 31.65
N ILE A 495 -10.92 6.46 30.76
CA ILE A 495 -9.82 6.87 29.88
C ILE A 495 -8.87 7.80 30.66
N ASP A 496 -7.68 7.34 31.04
CA ASP A 496 -6.80 8.08 31.97
C ASP A 496 -5.30 8.16 31.58
N ASN A 497 -4.42 8.35 32.56
CA ASN A 497 -3.03 8.73 32.36
C ASN A 497 -2.21 7.58 31.76
N GLY A 498 -1.92 7.68 30.47
CA GLY A 498 -1.19 6.68 29.69
C GLY A 498 -1.97 6.15 28.49
N ASP A 499 -3.26 6.43 28.42
CA ASP A 499 -4.12 6.07 27.29
C ASP A 499 -3.87 6.99 26.09
N TRP A 500 -4.32 6.58 24.90
CA TRP A 500 -4.16 7.37 23.68
C TRP A 500 -5.43 7.42 22.81
N ILE A 501 -5.67 8.57 22.19
CA ILE A 501 -6.80 8.81 21.29
C ILE A 501 -6.27 9.56 20.06
N THR A 502 -6.43 9.02 18.85
CA THR A 502 -6.08 9.68 17.58
C THR A 502 -7.32 10.12 16.83
N LEU A 503 -7.39 11.41 16.49
CA LEU A 503 -8.56 12.10 15.90
C LEU A 503 -8.16 13.00 14.70
N THR A 504 -6.97 12.79 14.13
CA THR A 504 -6.52 13.42 12.88
C THR A 504 -7.62 13.37 11.80
N GLY A 505 -7.75 14.40 10.96
CA GLY A 505 -8.74 14.41 9.86
C GLY A 505 -10.23 14.50 10.25
N ASN A 506 -10.58 14.73 11.53
CA ASN A 506 -11.98 14.85 11.96
C ASN A 506 -12.50 16.30 12.00
N PRO A 507 -13.78 16.55 11.70
CA PRO A 507 -14.42 17.87 11.77
C PRO A 507 -14.79 18.28 13.21
N LEU A 508 -13.81 18.26 14.12
CA LEU A 508 -13.97 18.58 15.53
C LEU A 508 -14.53 20.00 15.74
N SER A 509 -15.56 20.13 16.57
CA SER A 509 -16.15 21.42 16.92
C SER A 509 -15.20 22.29 17.75
N GLU A 510 -15.43 23.61 17.80
CA GLU A 510 -14.68 24.51 18.69
C GLU A 510 -14.78 24.09 20.16
N GLU A 511 -15.91 23.51 20.59
CA GLU A 511 -16.07 23.03 21.97
C GLU A 511 -15.25 21.74 22.20
N SER A 512 -15.20 20.84 21.22
CA SER A 512 -14.33 19.66 21.26
C SER A 512 -12.85 20.04 21.35
N LEU A 513 -12.40 20.97 20.51
CA LEU A 513 -11.01 21.41 20.44
C LEU A 513 -10.58 22.22 21.66
N ASN A 514 -11.42 23.13 22.16
CA ASN A 514 -11.03 24.10 23.18
C ASN A 514 -11.41 23.69 24.62
N ALA A 515 -12.33 22.75 24.81
CA ALA A 515 -12.71 22.26 26.14
C ALA A 515 -12.42 20.77 26.33
N HIS A 516 -12.81 19.92 25.37
CA HIS A 516 -12.76 18.47 25.55
C HIS A 516 -11.37 17.86 25.34
N VAL A 517 -10.62 18.26 24.30
CA VAL A 517 -9.21 17.84 24.11
C VAL A 517 -8.32 18.27 25.29
N PRO A 518 -8.40 19.52 25.80
CA PRO A 518 -7.68 19.91 27.02
C PRO A 518 -8.08 19.09 28.25
N ALA A 519 -9.38 18.81 28.46
CA ALA A 519 -9.84 18.01 29.60
C ALA A 519 -9.32 16.56 29.58
N LEU A 520 -9.19 15.95 28.39
CA LEU A 520 -8.56 14.63 28.23
C LEU A 520 -7.05 14.70 28.48
N ARG A 521 -6.35 15.72 27.95
CA ARG A 521 -4.91 15.90 28.16
C ARG A 521 -4.56 16.21 29.62
N GLU A 522 -5.40 16.94 30.34
CA GLU A 522 -5.24 17.21 31.79
C GLU A 522 -5.40 15.93 32.64
N ARG A 523 -6.14 14.92 32.15
CA ARG A 523 -6.21 13.57 32.73
C ARG A 523 -5.00 12.69 32.38
N GLY A 524 -4.04 13.18 31.59
CA GLY A 524 -2.86 12.43 31.14
C GLY A 524 -3.06 11.58 29.89
N VAL A 525 -4.17 11.76 29.16
CA VAL A 525 -4.47 11.04 27.92
C VAL A 525 -3.69 11.64 26.76
N HIS A 526 -3.00 10.82 25.98
CA HIS A 526 -2.32 11.22 24.75
C HIS A 526 -3.33 11.41 23.60
N VAL A 527 -3.92 12.59 23.52
CA VAL A 527 -4.82 12.95 22.41
C VAL A 527 -4.01 13.44 21.20
N GLY A 528 -3.80 12.55 20.24
CA GLY A 528 -3.24 12.80 18.92
C GLY A 528 -4.25 13.47 17.99
N VAL A 529 -3.95 14.71 17.62
CA VAL A 529 -4.57 15.45 16.51
C VAL A 529 -3.40 16.04 15.73
N GLU A 530 -3.22 15.61 14.47
CA GLU A 530 -2.18 15.99 13.48
C GLU A 530 -0.77 16.39 13.99
N SER A 531 0.24 15.55 13.72
CA SER A 531 1.67 15.80 14.02
C SER A 531 2.62 14.80 13.28
N VAL A 532 3.84 15.21 12.89
CA VAL A 532 4.90 14.42 12.16
C VAL A 532 6.32 14.78 12.73
N ARG A 533 7.51 14.50 12.15
CA ARG A 533 8.84 14.95 12.70
C ARG A 533 9.93 15.38 11.69
N LEU A 534 10.80 16.32 12.11
CA LEU A 534 12.07 16.73 11.46
C LEU A 534 13.18 17.10 12.48
N LEU A 535 14.39 16.57 12.27
CA LEU A 535 15.64 16.81 13.02
C LEU A 535 16.59 17.77 12.25
N LEU A 536 17.34 18.62 12.95
CA LEU A 536 18.31 19.55 12.35
C LEU A 536 19.77 19.08 12.45
N SER A 537 20.55 19.31 11.38
CA SER A 537 22.01 19.51 11.44
C SER A 537 22.47 20.47 10.32
N PRO A 538 23.62 21.17 10.44
CA PRO A 538 23.79 22.48 9.78
C PRO A 538 24.08 22.53 8.26
N ASP A 539 24.23 21.39 7.56
CA ASP A 539 24.73 21.36 6.17
C ASP A 539 23.66 21.03 5.10
N ALA A 540 22.37 21.24 5.40
CA ALA A 540 21.27 20.91 4.49
C ALA A 540 21.07 21.94 3.35
N ARG A 541 21.65 21.67 2.17
CA ARG A 541 21.15 22.21 0.90
C ARG A 541 20.10 21.27 0.27
N ALA A 542 18.91 21.81 0.06
CA ALA A 542 17.84 21.29 -0.81
C ALA A 542 17.26 19.90 -0.48
N ALA A 543 16.16 19.91 0.27
CA ALA A 543 15.12 18.89 0.15
C ALA A 543 13.74 19.58 0.21
N SER A 544 12.80 19.17 -0.65
CA SER A 544 11.42 19.65 -0.67
C SER A 544 10.47 18.53 -0.25
N PHE A 545 9.67 18.76 0.78
CA PHE A 545 8.63 17.85 1.25
C PHE A 545 7.30 18.60 1.42
N ASP A 546 6.20 17.88 1.23
CA ASP A 546 4.86 18.32 1.68
C ASP A 546 4.77 18.18 3.21
N VAL A 547 4.07 19.10 3.87
CA VAL A 547 4.16 19.28 5.32
C VAL A 547 2.80 19.28 6.02
N SER A 548 2.58 18.24 6.81
CA SER A 548 2.38 18.43 8.26
C SER A 548 3.67 17.97 8.97
N GLY A 549 4.03 18.55 10.13
CA GLY A 549 5.37 18.34 10.74
C GLY A 549 5.48 18.81 12.20
N TYR A 550 6.14 18.05 13.09
CA TYR A 550 6.91 18.67 14.20
C TYR A 550 8.17 19.28 13.56
N PHE A 551 8.73 20.25 14.27
CA PHE A 551 10.06 20.77 14.07
C PHE A 551 10.83 20.60 15.38
N GLU A 552 12.04 20.03 15.34
CA GLU A 552 12.98 20.08 16.45
C GLU A 552 14.02 21.17 16.19
N ALA A 553 14.10 22.15 17.09
CA ALA A 553 15.15 23.17 17.09
C ALA A 553 16.00 23.02 18.36
N THR A 554 17.31 22.83 18.18
CA THR A 554 18.31 22.77 19.25
C THR A 554 19.11 24.06 19.26
N ALA A 555 19.03 24.82 20.36
CA ALA A 555 19.90 25.97 20.60
C ALA A 555 21.07 25.59 21.51
N GLY A 556 22.16 26.35 21.45
CA GLY A 556 23.23 26.25 22.44
C GLY A 556 22.71 26.61 23.84
N THR A 557 23.11 25.84 24.85
CA THR A 557 22.62 25.96 26.24
C THR A 557 22.61 27.41 26.75
N GLY A 558 21.41 27.95 27.02
CA GLY A 558 21.22 29.31 27.58
C GLY A 558 20.77 30.38 26.58
N ALA A 559 19.98 30.03 25.57
CA ALA A 559 19.27 30.96 24.69
C ALA A 559 17.75 30.87 24.92
N ASP A 560 17.07 32.00 25.07
CA ASP A 560 15.60 32.07 25.16
C ASP A 560 15.00 31.87 23.76
N LEU A 561 14.22 30.80 23.60
CA LEU A 561 13.56 30.43 22.35
C LEU A 561 12.12 30.95 22.32
N ALA A 562 11.72 31.58 21.21
CA ALA A 562 10.39 32.12 20.99
C ALA A 562 9.86 31.72 19.61
N VAL A 563 8.57 31.37 19.53
CA VAL A 563 7.93 30.94 18.28
C VAL A 563 6.70 31.79 18.04
N ALA A 564 6.71 32.48 16.90
CA ALA A 564 5.67 33.43 16.52
C ALA A 564 5.02 33.00 15.21
N ARG A 565 3.69 32.95 15.25
CA ARG A 565 2.80 33.00 14.09
C ARG A 565 2.42 34.46 13.86
N ASP A 566 2.10 34.82 12.62
CA ASP A 566 1.80 36.22 12.22
C ASP A 566 0.68 36.92 13.04
N ASP A 567 -0.11 36.18 13.82
CA ASP A 567 -1.21 36.69 14.65
C ASP A 567 -1.24 36.21 16.12
N ARG A 568 -0.41 35.23 16.55
CA ARG A 568 -0.40 34.67 17.92
C ARG A 568 0.96 34.10 18.36
N ASP A 569 1.17 34.06 19.67
CA ASP A 569 2.14 33.16 20.31
C ASP A 569 1.55 31.74 20.29
N ASP A 570 2.23 30.79 19.64
CA ASP A 570 1.82 29.38 19.62
C ASP A 570 2.33 28.64 20.86
N VAL A 571 1.58 27.61 21.29
CA VAL A 571 1.94 26.79 22.46
C VAL A 571 3.17 25.97 22.16
N HIS A 572 4.27 26.30 22.85
CA HIS A 572 5.52 25.58 22.82
C HIS A 572 5.77 24.90 24.17
N THR A 573 6.49 23.78 24.14
CA THR A 573 7.00 23.11 25.35
C THR A 573 8.52 23.00 25.22
N GLU A 574 9.22 23.52 26.23
CA GLU A 574 10.66 23.40 26.35
C GLU A 574 11.00 22.06 27.02
N LEU A 575 11.81 21.23 26.38
CA LEU A 575 12.21 19.92 26.87
C LEU A 575 13.51 20.02 27.69
N GLU A 576 13.75 19.07 28.61
CA GLU A 576 14.89 19.11 29.56
C GLU A 576 16.28 19.10 28.89
N ASP A 577 16.36 18.80 27.59
CA ASP A 577 17.58 18.80 26.77
C ASP A 577 17.84 20.11 25.99
N GLY A 578 16.97 21.12 26.14
CA GLY A 578 17.07 22.40 25.42
C GLY A 578 16.46 22.37 24.01
N THR A 579 15.68 21.34 23.69
CA THR A 579 14.90 21.26 22.45
C THR A 579 13.53 21.90 22.64
N LEU A 580 13.10 22.73 21.69
CA LEU A 580 11.76 23.33 21.73
C LEU A 580 10.78 22.54 20.85
N GLN A 581 9.67 22.09 21.44
CA GLN A 581 8.58 21.43 20.73
C GLN A 581 7.46 22.42 20.43
N VAL A 582 7.10 22.56 19.14
CA VAL A 582 6.03 23.45 18.66
C VAL A 582 4.85 22.64 18.14
N SER A 583 3.64 22.94 18.62
CA SER A 583 2.40 22.36 18.11
C SER A 583 1.63 23.38 17.29
N LEU A 584 1.63 23.24 15.96
CA LEU A 584 0.81 24.05 15.07
C LEU A 584 -0.60 23.43 14.99
N GLY A 585 -1.62 24.18 15.39
CA GLY A 585 -3.02 23.76 15.20
C GLY A 585 -3.44 23.80 13.72
N ALA A 586 -4.53 23.11 13.38
CA ALA A 586 -5.07 23.00 12.02
C ALA A 586 -5.05 24.33 11.25
N VAL A 587 -4.45 24.31 10.06
CA VAL A 587 -4.13 25.51 9.30
C VAL A 587 -5.14 25.72 8.17
N ALA A 588 -5.98 26.75 8.28
CA ALA A 588 -6.94 27.13 7.25
C ALA A 588 -6.23 27.85 6.07
N GLY A 589 -5.41 27.11 5.34
CA GLY A 589 -4.50 27.62 4.32
C GLY A 589 -3.04 27.54 4.78
N PRO A 590 -2.19 28.51 4.42
CA PRO A 590 -0.78 28.51 4.77
C PRO A 590 -0.59 29.08 6.16
N THR A 591 0.61 28.87 6.69
CA THR A 591 1.11 29.72 7.76
C THR A 591 2.61 29.87 7.61
N THR A 592 3.08 31.11 7.70
CA THR A 592 4.49 31.41 7.95
C THR A 592 4.72 31.19 9.43
N VAL A 593 5.53 30.19 9.75
CA VAL A 593 5.94 29.91 11.14
C VAL A 593 7.34 30.46 11.30
N SER A 594 7.56 31.26 12.35
CA SER A 594 8.88 31.82 12.64
C SER A 594 9.39 31.37 14.00
N VAL A 595 10.61 30.85 14.03
CA VAL A 595 11.33 30.37 15.22
C VAL A 595 12.49 31.32 15.45
N SER A 596 12.55 31.92 16.65
CA SER A 596 13.56 32.90 17.05
C SER A 596 14.35 32.43 18.27
N ALA A 597 15.67 32.48 18.21
CA ALA A 597 16.58 32.11 19.30
C ALA A 597 17.35 33.33 19.79
N THR A 598 17.14 33.76 21.04
CA THR A 598 17.82 34.91 21.65
C THR A 598 18.90 34.44 22.63
N HIS A 599 20.16 34.61 22.25
CA HIS A 599 21.30 34.20 23.05
C HIS A 599 21.48 35.10 24.29
N GLY A 600 22.15 34.59 25.33
CA GLY A 600 22.41 35.33 26.58
C GLY A 600 23.27 36.60 26.46
N ASP A 601 23.75 36.96 25.26
CA ASP A 601 24.38 38.25 24.96
C ASP A 601 23.40 39.30 24.36
N GLY A 602 22.16 38.90 24.10
CA GLY A 602 21.08 39.72 23.52
C GLY A 602 20.96 39.63 22.00
N THR A 603 21.64 38.68 21.33
CA THR A 603 21.52 38.47 19.87
C THR A 603 20.42 37.48 19.52
N THR A 604 19.50 37.87 18.63
CA THR A 604 18.39 37.03 18.15
C THR A 604 18.59 36.57 16.71
N GLU A 605 18.53 35.26 16.46
CA GLU A 605 18.45 34.67 15.12
C GLU A 605 17.01 34.19 14.85
N THR A 606 16.47 34.43 13.64
CA THR A 606 15.10 34.02 13.27
C THR A 606 15.09 33.24 11.96
N LEU A 607 14.48 32.05 12.00
CA LEU A 607 14.16 31.19 10.86
C LEU A 607 12.66 31.25 10.58
N ALA A 608 12.25 31.30 9.30
CA ALA A 608 10.84 31.30 8.91
C ALA A 608 10.58 30.31 7.76
N PHE A 609 9.46 29.59 7.82
CA PHE A 609 9.05 28.61 6.81
C PHE A 609 7.55 28.67 6.49
N GLU A 610 7.18 28.44 5.23
CA GLU A 610 5.79 28.39 4.75
C GLU A 610 5.27 26.94 4.69
N VAL A 611 4.08 26.69 5.23
CA VAL A 611 3.30 25.45 5.01
C VAL A 611 2.28 25.68 3.88
N SER A 612 2.03 24.70 3.00
CA SER A 612 1.13 24.85 1.83
C SER A 612 0.50 23.53 1.36
N VAL A 613 -0.73 23.59 0.84
CA VAL A 613 -1.41 22.44 0.18
C VAL A 613 -0.88 22.26 -1.24
N ARG A 614 -0.58 21.01 -1.65
CA ARG A 614 -0.09 20.68 -2.99
C ARG A 614 -1.07 19.80 -3.78
N GLN A 615 -1.39 20.21 -5.00
CA GLN A 615 -2.19 19.42 -5.95
C GLN A 615 -1.44 19.19 -7.25
N VAL A 616 -1.72 18.06 -7.91
CA VAL A 616 -0.93 17.58 -9.06
C VAL A 616 -1.80 17.28 -10.27
N ILE A 617 -1.31 17.66 -11.46
CA ILE A 617 -1.84 17.22 -12.75
C ILE A 617 -0.75 16.38 -13.43
N ALA A 618 -0.99 15.08 -13.64
CA ALA A 618 -0.01 14.14 -14.21
C ALA A 618 0.17 14.25 -15.74
N LEU A 619 -0.79 14.89 -16.42
CA LEU A 619 -0.71 15.23 -17.85
C LEU A 619 -1.33 16.60 -18.09
N PHE A 620 -0.52 17.52 -18.62
CA PHE A 620 -0.95 18.83 -19.09
C PHE A 620 -0.28 19.10 -20.44
N PRO A 621 -1.03 19.06 -21.57
CA PRO A 621 -0.46 19.21 -22.90
C PRO A 621 0.33 20.51 -23.07
N SER A 622 1.54 20.43 -23.63
CA SER A 622 2.39 21.60 -23.86
C SER A 622 1.82 22.55 -24.94
N ALA A 623 2.34 23.77 -25.05
CA ALA A 623 1.96 24.70 -26.11
C ALA A 623 2.46 24.26 -27.50
N ALA A 624 3.45 23.36 -27.53
CA ALA A 624 3.91 22.67 -28.73
C ALA A 624 2.99 21.51 -29.15
N ASN A 625 2.12 21.02 -28.27
CA ASN A 625 1.15 19.99 -28.58
C ASN A 625 0.07 20.55 -29.53
N THR A 626 0.09 20.12 -30.79
CA THR A 626 -0.82 20.61 -31.83
C THR A 626 -2.16 19.88 -31.89
N ALA A 627 -2.29 18.75 -31.19
CA ALA A 627 -3.53 17.99 -31.11
C ALA A 627 -4.42 18.49 -29.95
N TYR A 628 -3.81 18.80 -28.81
CA TYR A 628 -4.52 19.15 -27.57
C TYR A 628 -3.99 20.43 -26.95
N GLN A 629 -4.89 21.34 -26.59
CA GLN A 629 -4.56 22.47 -25.72
C GLN A 629 -4.85 22.10 -24.26
N GLY A 630 -3.81 22.12 -23.42
CA GLY A 630 -3.96 22.00 -21.97
C GLY A 630 -4.63 23.24 -21.35
N PHE A 631 -5.48 23.02 -20.36
CA PHE A 631 -6.16 24.08 -19.59
C PHE A 631 -6.32 23.70 -18.12
N VAL A 632 -6.00 24.61 -17.21
CA VAL A 632 -6.16 24.47 -15.76
C VAL A 632 -7.13 25.52 -15.23
N ARG A 633 -7.95 25.16 -14.24
CA ARG A 633 -8.66 26.09 -13.36
C ARG A 633 -8.09 25.94 -11.96
N VAL A 634 -7.52 27.00 -11.40
CA VAL A 634 -7.13 27.05 -9.98
C VAL A 634 -8.17 27.87 -9.25
N THR A 635 -8.95 27.21 -8.40
CA THR A 635 -10.03 27.79 -7.62
C THR A 635 -9.57 28.04 -6.20
N ASN A 636 -9.64 29.29 -5.74
CA ASN A 636 -9.56 29.62 -4.32
C ASN A 636 -10.94 29.47 -3.68
N HIS A 637 -11.04 28.76 -2.56
CA HIS A 637 -12.25 28.67 -1.75
C HIS A 637 -12.22 29.60 -0.53
N SER A 638 -11.05 30.04 -0.09
CA SER A 638 -10.85 30.95 1.03
C SER A 638 -11.39 32.37 0.75
N PRO A 639 -11.83 33.11 1.78
CA PRO A 639 -12.20 34.53 1.67
C PRO A 639 -10.98 35.47 1.53
N ASN A 640 -9.76 34.93 1.64
CA ASN A 640 -8.51 35.67 1.52
C ASN A 640 -7.99 35.62 0.08
N GLN A 641 -7.35 36.69 -0.38
CA GLN A 641 -6.53 36.66 -1.59
C GLN A 641 -5.12 36.15 -1.28
N GLY A 642 -4.44 35.55 -2.26
CA GLY A 642 -3.14 34.90 -2.05
C GLY A 642 -2.49 34.46 -3.36
N ARG A 643 -1.65 33.42 -3.29
CA ARG A 643 -0.84 32.91 -4.41
C ARG A 643 -0.80 31.38 -4.45
N ALA A 644 -0.74 30.83 -5.66
CA ALA A 644 -0.29 29.48 -5.91
C ALA A 644 1.08 29.51 -6.61
N VAL A 645 1.96 28.60 -6.24
CA VAL A 645 3.29 28.38 -6.83
C VAL A 645 3.21 27.12 -7.69
N ILE A 646 3.51 27.28 -8.97
CA ILE A 646 3.43 26.21 -9.97
C ILE A 646 4.84 25.79 -10.33
N HIS A 647 5.17 24.53 -10.10
CA HIS A 647 6.31 23.87 -10.74
C HIS A 647 5.79 22.99 -11.88
N ALA A 648 6.51 22.99 -12.99
CA ALA A 648 6.27 22.05 -14.08
C ALA A 648 7.42 21.06 -14.15
N THR A 649 7.16 19.84 -14.59
CA THR A 649 8.18 18.85 -14.96
C THR A 649 7.83 18.32 -16.33
N ASP A 650 8.76 18.35 -17.28
CA ASP A 650 8.53 17.82 -18.63
C ASP A 650 8.69 16.28 -18.66
N ASP A 651 8.32 15.65 -19.77
CA ASP A 651 8.32 14.19 -19.89
C ASP A 651 9.74 13.58 -19.74
N GLU A 652 10.80 14.35 -19.98
CA GLU A 652 12.20 13.97 -19.69
C GLU A 652 12.61 14.14 -18.22
N GLY A 653 11.67 14.51 -17.34
CA GLY A 653 11.92 14.70 -15.91
C GLY A 653 12.61 16.02 -15.54
N ARG A 654 12.77 16.96 -16.49
CA ARG A 654 13.39 18.26 -16.20
C ARG A 654 12.36 19.18 -15.55
N ARG A 655 12.71 19.78 -14.41
CA ARG A 655 11.84 20.68 -13.65
C ARG A 655 12.01 22.13 -14.12
N HIS A 656 10.89 22.82 -14.31
CA HIS A 656 10.79 24.23 -14.75
C HIS A 656 9.96 25.05 -13.76
N GLY A 657 10.08 26.38 -13.84
CA GLY A 657 9.56 27.31 -12.84
C GLY A 657 10.45 27.39 -11.58
N PRO A 658 9.92 27.83 -10.42
CA PRO A 658 8.51 28.13 -10.15
C PRO A 658 7.97 29.33 -10.93
N VAL A 659 6.66 29.31 -11.21
CA VAL A 659 5.88 30.48 -11.61
C VAL A 659 4.82 30.75 -10.54
N THR A 660 4.55 32.02 -10.26
CA THR A 660 3.53 32.42 -9.29
C THR A 660 2.22 32.81 -9.99
N LEU A 661 1.12 32.23 -9.52
CA LEU A 661 -0.26 32.55 -9.90
C LEU A 661 -0.94 33.34 -8.78
N SER A 662 -1.33 34.58 -9.06
CA SER A 662 -2.09 35.42 -8.12
C SER A 662 -3.57 35.03 -8.10
N LEU A 663 -4.15 34.82 -6.91
CA LEU A 663 -5.52 34.36 -6.71
C LEU A 663 -6.31 35.36 -5.85
N GLY A 664 -7.42 35.86 -6.38
CA GLY A 664 -8.36 36.70 -5.62
C GLY A 664 -9.19 35.89 -4.61
N ALA A 665 -9.77 36.56 -3.62
CA ALA A 665 -10.70 35.96 -2.65
C ALA A 665 -11.84 35.22 -3.35
N HIS A 666 -12.06 33.94 -2.99
CA HIS A 666 -13.00 33.02 -3.64
C HIS A 666 -12.89 32.88 -5.18
N ALA A 667 -11.87 33.44 -5.84
CA ALA A 667 -11.79 33.51 -7.30
C ALA A 667 -11.33 32.19 -7.93
N THR A 668 -11.68 31.96 -9.19
CA THR A 668 -11.12 30.88 -10.01
C THR A 668 -10.35 31.49 -11.17
N VAL A 669 -9.06 31.19 -11.26
CA VAL A 669 -8.20 31.71 -12.33
C VAL A 669 -7.90 30.62 -13.37
N PRO A 670 -8.38 30.79 -14.61
CA PRO A 670 -8.15 29.82 -15.70
C PRO A 670 -6.96 30.16 -16.59
N PHE A 671 -6.00 29.25 -16.74
CA PHE A 671 -4.85 29.39 -17.66
C PHE A 671 -4.71 28.18 -18.59
N ASN A 672 -4.11 28.39 -19.77
CA ASN A 672 -3.81 27.34 -20.76
C ASN A 672 -2.29 27.13 -20.88
N SER A 673 -1.87 26.19 -21.73
CA SER A 673 -0.45 25.87 -21.91
C SER A 673 0.40 27.03 -22.45
N GLN A 674 -0.16 27.90 -23.30
CA GLN A 674 0.53 29.11 -23.77
C GLN A 674 0.66 30.16 -22.66
N ASP A 675 -0.35 30.32 -21.81
CA ASP A 675 -0.29 31.20 -20.63
C ASP A 675 0.78 30.74 -19.64
N LEU A 676 0.94 29.42 -19.46
CA LEU A 676 1.95 28.83 -18.56
C LEU A 676 3.38 28.97 -19.13
N GLU A 677 3.59 28.65 -20.41
CA GLU A 677 4.93 28.66 -21.01
C GLU A 677 5.46 30.08 -21.28
N HIS A 678 4.59 31.03 -21.62
CA HIS A 678 4.98 32.42 -21.93
C HIS A 678 4.69 33.43 -20.82
N GLY A 679 3.91 33.07 -19.79
CA GLY A 679 3.42 33.99 -18.78
C GLY A 679 2.17 34.77 -19.22
N ASN A 680 1.37 35.25 -18.28
CA ASN A 680 0.19 36.08 -18.56
C ASN A 680 -0.22 36.92 -17.34
N ASP A 681 0.32 38.14 -17.24
CA ASP A 681 0.00 39.12 -16.19
C ASP A 681 -1.51 39.38 -16.02
N ALA A 682 -2.27 39.38 -17.12
CA ALA A 682 -3.71 39.63 -17.09
C ALA A 682 -4.49 38.47 -16.44
N LYS A 683 -3.85 37.32 -16.26
CA LYS A 683 -4.31 36.15 -15.50
C LYS A 683 -3.52 35.95 -14.19
N GLY A 684 -2.73 36.93 -13.77
CA GLY A 684 -1.94 36.85 -12.54
C GLY A 684 -0.77 35.87 -12.57
N LEU A 685 -0.37 35.38 -13.75
CA LEU A 685 0.86 34.59 -13.95
C LEU A 685 2.02 35.55 -14.26
N SER A 686 2.89 35.79 -13.28
CA SER A 686 3.94 36.83 -13.36
C SER A 686 5.01 36.59 -14.42
N ASP A 687 5.26 35.31 -14.74
CA ASP A 687 6.33 34.85 -15.62
C ASP A 687 5.88 33.56 -16.33
N GLY A 688 6.59 33.16 -17.37
CA GLY A 688 6.40 31.86 -18.05
C GLY A 688 7.45 30.83 -17.64
N ILE A 689 7.10 29.54 -17.66
CA ILE A 689 8.05 28.45 -17.40
C ILE A 689 9.04 28.20 -18.55
N GLY A 690 8.78 28.72 -19.76
CA GLY A 690 9.51 28.40 -20.98
C GLY A 690 9.03 27.10 -21.65
N ALA A 691 9.63 26.74 -22.79
CA ALA A 691 9.29 25.51 -23.51
C ALA A 691 10.06 24.30 -22.95
N GLY A 692 9.37 23.16 -22.82
CA GLY A 692 9.92 21.87 -22.37
C GLY A 692 10.00 20.84 -23.49
N THR A 693 10.09 19.56 -23.11
CA THR A 693 10.07 18.44 -24.07
C THR A 693 9.01 17.42 -23.71
N GLY A 694 8.08 17.19 -24.63
CA GLY A 694 6.87 16.41 -24.40
C GLY A 694 5.73 17.26 -23.85
N ASP A 695 4.88 16.64 -23.03
CA ASP A 695 3.86 17.31 -22.23
C ASP A 695 4.36 17.52 -20.78
N TRP A 696 3.54 18.13 -19.94
CA TRP A 696 3.92 18.54 -18.59
C TRP A 696 3.23 17.72 -17.49
N ARG A 697 3.94 17.44 -16.39
CA ARG A 697 3.35 17.29 -15.05
C ARG A 697 3.35 18.66 -14.37
N LEU A 698 2.25 19.05 -13.75
CA LEU A 698 2.17 20.27 -12.93
C LEU A 698 2.02 19.93 -11.45
N ASP A 699 2.85 20.56 -10.63
CA ASP A 699 2.88 20.49 -9.17
C ASP A 699 2.52 21.88 -8.62
N LEU A 700 1.32 22.06 -8.05
CA LEU A 700 0.80 23.34 -7.59
C LEU A 700 0.72 23.36 -6.07
N GLY A 701 1.65 24.04 -5.41
CA GLY A 701 1.58 24.36 -3.97
C GLY A 701 0.88 25.70 -3.77
N SER A 702 -0.02 25.86 -2.80
CA SER A 702 -0.65 27.16 -2.56
C SER A 702 -0.85 27.53 -1.11
N ASN A 703 -0.81 28.84 -0.91
CA ASN A 703 -1.04 29.53 0.32
C ASN A 703 -2.54 29.91 0.49
N LEU A 704 -3.44 29.02 0.04
CA LEU A 704 -4.91 29.14 0.09
C LEU A 704 -5.56 27.74 0.08
N ASP A 705 -6.83 27.61 0.48
CA ASP A 705 -7.64 26.41 0.15
C ASP A 705 -7.92 26.44 -1.36
N ILE A 706 -7.15 25.65 -2.11
CA ILE A 706 -7.24 25.56 -3.57
C ILE A 706 -7.84 24.25 -4.08
N GLU A 707 -8.44 24.33 -5.26
CA GLU A 707 -8.89 23.19 -6.07
C GLU A 707 -8.41 23.37 -7.51
N VAL A 708 -7.71 22.38 -8.04
CA VAL A 708 -7.00 22.44 -9.32
C VAL A 708 -7.59 21.44 -10.31
N LEU A 709 -8.38 21.94 -11.27
CA LEU A 709 -9.00 21.11 -12.28
C LEU A 709 -8.24 21.21 -13.62
N GLY A 710 -7.58 20.11 -14.00
CA GLY A 710 -6.87 19.97 -15.28
C GLY A 710 -7.75 19.37 -16.39
N TYR A 711 -7.63 19.90 -17.60
CA TYR A 711 -8.37 19.50 -18.81
C TYR A 711 -7.51 19.54 -20.08
N ALA A 712 -7.83 18.70 -21.06
CA ALA A 712 -7.41 18.84 -22.46
C ALA A 712 -8.60 19.32 -23.31
N ARG A 713 -8.33 20.17 -24.30
CA ARG A 713 -9.30 20.59 -25.31
C ARG A 713 -8.77 20.35 -26.73
N THR A 714 -9.60 19.74 -27.57
CA THR A 714 -9.34 19.48 -28.99
C THR A 714 -9.58 20.74 -29.84
N ALA A 715 -9.15 20.70 -31.11
CA ALA A 715 -9.34 21.81 -32.05
C ALA A 715 -10.83 22.13 -32.36
N ASP A 716 -11.73 21.14 -32.28
CA ASP A 716 -13.17 21.33 -32.48
C ASP A 716 -13.91 21.77 -31.20
N GLY A 717 -13.23 21.78 -30.05
CA GLY A 717 -13.79 22.24 -28.78
C GLY A 717 -14.42 21.13 -27.90
N PHE A 718 -14.19 19.85 -28.18
CA PHE A 718 -14.39 18.81 -27.18
C PHE A 718 -13.40 18.95 -26.01
N VAL A 719 -13.79 18.51 -24.81
CA VAL A 719 -13.00 18.63 -23.58
C VAL A 719 -12.99 17.30 -22.82
N THR A 720 -11.84 16.92 -22.27
CA THR A 720 -11.71 15.82 -21.29
C THR A 720 -11.05 16.33 -20.02
N THR A 721 -11.38 15.71 -18.89
CA THR A 721 -10.64 15.82 -17.63
C THR A 721 -9.25 15.16 -17.77
N LEU A 722 -8.26 15.66 -17.03
CA LEU A 722 -6.88 15.13 -16.98
C LEU A 722 -6.35 14.92 -15.55
N HIS A 723 -7.19 15.20 -14.54
CA HIS A 723 -6.84 15.11 -13.12
C HIS A 723 -7.23 13.76 -12.48
N GLU A 724 -7.92 12.89 -13.22
CA GLU A 724 -8.20 11.51 -12.81
C GLU A 724 -6.98 10.61 -13.07
N LEU A 725 -6.66 9.76 -12.08
CA LEU A 725 -5.59 8.78 -12.10
C LEU A 725 -6.14 7.39 -11.80
N ALA A 726 -5.45 6.34 -12.24
CA ALA A 726 -5.81 4.98 -11.90
C ALA A 726 -5.62 4.74 -10.38
N PRO A 727 -6.62 4.19 -9.68
CA PRO A 727 -6.55 4.02 -8.22
C PRO A 727 -5.48 2.98 -7.83
N ARG A 728 -4.70 3.28 -6.78
CA ARG A 728 -3.71 2.36 -6.20
C ARG A 728 -4.38 1.48 -5.14
N THR A 729 -4.15 0.16 -5.19
CA THR A 729 -4.57 -0.83 -4.19
C THR A 729 -3.35 -1.67 -3.83
N GLY A 730 -2.78 -1.47 -2.63
CA GLY A 730 -1.45 -2.01 -2.33
C GLY A 730 -0.41 -1.37 -3.27
N ASP A 731 0.29 -2.17 -4.07
CA ASP A 731 1.24 -1.71 -5.09
C ASP A 731 0.64 -1.67 -6.51
N ASP A 732 -0.61 -2.13 -6.64
CA ASP A 732 -1.27 -2.36 -7.92
C ASP A 732 -2.11 -1.15 -8.35
N ARG A 733 -2.19 -0.89 -9.65
CA ARG A 733 -3.14 0.06 -10.25
C ARG A 733 -3.92 -0.63 -11.36
N THR A 734 -5.23 -0.79 -11.17
CA THR A 734 -6.10 -1.44 -12.16
C THR A 734 -6.58 -0.43 -13.20
N LEU A 735 -6.34 -0.73 -14.48
CA LEU A 735 -6.82 0.04 -15.63
C LEU A 735 -7.95 -0.76 -16.30
N PRO A 736 -9.19 -0.26 -16.28
CA PRO A 736 -10.38 -1.07 -16.59
C PRO A 736 -10.63 -1.29 -18.09
N PHE A 737 -9.95 -0.49 -18.92
CA PHE A 737 -10.22 -0.40 -20.34
C PHE A 737 -8.95 0.03 -21.08
N LEU A 738 -8.39 -0.89 -21.86
CA LEU A 738 -7.66 -0.57 -23.08
C LEU A 738 -8.31 -1.33 -24.25
N ASN A 739 -8.44 -0.67 -25.41
CA ASN A 739 -8.70 -1.35 -26.67
C ASN A 739 -7.43 -2.14 -27.07
N PRO A 740 -7.57 -3.28 -27.78
CA PRO A 740 -6.41 -4.02 -28.28
C PRO A 740 -5.67 -3.22 -29.36
N GLY A 741 -4.38 -3.46 -29.54
CA GLY A 741 -3.52 -2.79 -30.52
C GLY A 741 -3.96 -3.03 -31.98
N SER A 742 -4.66 -4.13 -32.23
CA SER A 742 -5.35 -4.39 -33.52
C SER A 742 -6.45 -3.36 -33.85
N ASN A 743 -6.96 -2.59 -32.87
CA ASN A 743 -7.92 -1.52 -33.11
C ASN A 743 -7.24 -0.20 -33.50
N THR A 744 -6.72 -0.13 -34.72
CA THR A 744 -6.11 1.09 -35.27
C THR A 744 -7.08 2.26 -35.44
N ALA A 745 -8.38 2.05 -35.23
CA ALA A 745 -9.39 3.10 -35.25
C ALA A 745 -9.60 3.77 -33.89
N GLN A 746 -8.99 3.28 -32.81
CA GLN A 746 -9.00 3.94 -31.49
C GLN A 746 -7.79 3.51 -30.68
N VAL A 747 -6.76 4.36 -30.61
CA VAL A 747 -5.47 4.03 -29.98
C VAL A 747 -5.56 4.22 -28.48
N SER A 748 -5.46 3.12 -27.73
CA SER A 748 -5.27 3.16 -26.29
C SER A 748 -3.80 3.42 -25.94
N ARG A 749 -3.56 4.32 -24.98
CA ARG A 749 -2.25 4.69 -24.44
C ARG A 749 -2.25 4.57 -22.93
N LEU A 750 -1.27 3.86 -22.38
CA LEU A 750 -0.91 3.88 -20.97
C LEU A 750 0.15 4.95 -20.76
N ARG A 751 -0.15 6.01 -19.99
CA ARG A 751 0.83 6.99 -19.52
C ARG A 751 1.19 6.70 -18.08
N LEU A 752 2.48 6.58 -17.80
CA LEU A 752 3.06 6.36 -16.49
C LEU A 752 3.98 7.53 -16.15
N VAL A 753 3.93 8.03 -14.91
CA VAL A 753 4.76 9.17 -14.46
C VAL A 753 5.41 8.79 -13.14
N ASN A 754 6.74 8.70 -13.12
CA ASN A 754 7.50 8.43 -11.90
C ASN A 754 7.61 9.72 -11.07
N THR A 755 7.15 9.67 -9.82
CA THR A 755 7.23 10.77 -8.85
C THR A 755 8.23 10.52 -7.73
N GLY A 756 8.87 9.35 -7.71
CA GLY A 756 9.88 8.95 -6.75
C GLY A 756 11.23 9.65 -6.92
N ALA A 757 12.12 9.40 -5.97
CA ALA A 757 13.51 9.87 -6.01
C ALA A 757 14.44 8.99 -6.86
N GLU A 758 14.00 7.77 -7.20
CA GLU A 758 14.75 6.74 -7.92
C GLU A 758 14.01 6.29 -9.19
N GLU A 759 14.66 5.43 -9.99
CA GLU A 759 14.03 4.74 -11.11
C GLU A 759 13.04 3.68 -10.62
N ALA A 760 11.86 3.61 -11.25
CA ALA A 760 10.77 2.73 -10.85
C ALA A 760 10.67 1.52 -11.78
N GLU A 761 10.70 0.31 -11.22
CA GLU A 761 10.46 -0.92 -11.97
C GLU A 761 8.95 -1.20 -12.05
N VAL A 762 8.47 -1.51 -13.25
CA VAL A 762 7.03 -1.65 -13.54
C VAL A 762 6.75 -2.98 -14.22
N SER A 763 5.79 -3.73 -13.66
CA SER A 763 5.21 -4.92 -14.26
C SER A 763 3.78 -4.60 -14.71
N VAL A 764 3.46 -4.86 -15.97
CA VAL A 764 2.11 -4.69 -16.52
C VAL A 764 1.56 -6.06 -16.92
N THR A 765 0.55 -6.52 -16.20
CA THR A 765 -0.23 -7.72 -16.53
C THR A 765 -1.57 -7.35 -17.15
N GLY A 766 -2.21 -8.28 -17.86
CA GLY A 766 -3.46 -8.05 -18.56
C GLY A 766 -4.38 -9.25 -18.59
N VAL A 767 -5.68 -8.99 -18.47
CA VAL A 767 -6.77 -9.96 -18.65
C VAL A 767 -7.71 -9.44 -19.73
N ASP A 768 -8.04 -10.26 -20.72
CA ASP A 768 -8.95 -9.90 -21.82
C ASP A 768 -10.44 -10.05 -21.44
N ASP A 769 -11.35 -9.74 -22.38
CA ASP A 769 -12.79 -9.82 -22.13
C ASP A 769 -13.28 -11.25 -21.82
N GLN A 770 -12.55 -12.28 -22.25
CA GLN A 770 -12.85 -13.69 -21.98
C GLN A 770 -12.26 -14.21 -20.66
N GLY A 771 -11.53 -13.37 -19.92
CA GLY A 771 -10.79 -13.79 -18.72
C GLY A 771 -9.43 -14.41 -19.02
N GLY A 772 -8.94 -14.33 -20.26
CA GLY A 772 -7.66 -14.88 -20.68
C GLY A 772 -6.49 -13.92 -20.45
N SER A 773 -5.31 -14.48 -20.22
CA SER A 773 -4.03 -13.77 -20.26
C SER A 773 -3.10 -14.56 -21.19
N PRO A 774 -3.15 -14.31 -22.52
CA PRO A 774 -2.48 -15.16 -23.52
C PRO A 774 -0.96 -14.98 -23.57
N GLY A 775 -0.43 -13.85 -23.09
CA GLY A 775 0.99 -13.61 -22.86
C GLY A 775 1.37 -13.68 -21.39
N GLY A 776 2.38 -12.90 -21.00
CA GLY A 776 2.81 -12.74 -19.61
C GLY A 776 2.72 -11.28 -19.18
N ALA A 777 3.51 -10.89 -18.18
CA ALA A 777 3.70 -9.48 -17.88
C ALA A 777 4.67 -8.82 -18.87
N ALA A 778 4.34 -7.61 -19.31
CA ALA A 778 5.28 -6.69 -19.96
C ALA A 778 6.01 -5.88 -18.87
N ARG A 779 7.33 -6.06 -18.75
CA ARG A 779 8.15 -5.42 -17.68
C ARG A 779 9.12 -4.40 -18.24
N PHE A 780 9.26 -3.27 -17.57
CA PHE A 780 10.14 -2.17 -17.97
C PHE A 780 10.31 -1.16 -16.83
N SER A 781 11.35 -0.34 -16.92
CA SER A 781 11.57 0.76 -15.98
C SER A 781 10.99 2.11 -16.46
N VAL A 782 10.73 2.99 -15.50
CA VAL A 782 10.42 4.42 -15.72
C VAL A 782 11.42 5.24 -14.91
N ALA A 783 12.32 5.94 -15.59
CA ALA A 783 13.37 6.73 -14.95
C ALA A 783 12.79 7.82 -14.02
N ARG A 784 13.52 8.14 -12.95
CA ARG A 784 13.16 9.14 -11.94
C ARG A 784 12.58 10.42 -12.54
N GLY A 785 11.38 10.80 -12.12
CA GLY A 785 10.75 12.08 -12.51
C GLY A 785 10.19 12.13 -13.93
N THR A 786 10.53 11.15 -14.78
CA THR A 786 10.12 11.10 -16.21
C THR A 786 8.70 10.57 -16.38
N ALA A 787 8.16 10.79 -17.57
CA ALA A 787 6.94 10.14 -18.03
C ALA A 787 7.23 9.16 -19.17
N ARG A 788 6.56 8.01 -19.15
CA ARG A 788 6.63 6.98 -20.19
C ARG A 788 5.24 6.71 -20.74
N ILE A 789 5.13 6.62 -22.06
CA ILE A 789 3.87 6.30 -22.75
C ILE A 789 4.08 5.03 -23.57
N LEU A 790 3.17 4.08 -23.43
CA LEU A 790 3.09 2.85 -24.23
C LEU A 790 1.70 2.74 -24.84
N THR A 791 1.59 2.37 -26.10
CA THR A 791 0.31 2.01 -26.73
C THR A 791 -0.09 0.58 -26.39
N ALA A 792 -1.36 0.22 -26.61
CA ALA A 792 -1.79 -1.17 -26.51
C ALA A 792 -0.99 -2.10 -27.45
N ALA A 793 -0.64 -1.62 -28.66
CA ALA A 793 0.17 -2.39 -29.60
C ALA A 793 1.60 -2.63 -29.09
N ASP A 794 2.21 -1.65 -28.40
CA ASP A 794 3.54 -1.82 -27.80
C ASP A 794 3.51 -2.88 -26.70
N LEU A 795 2.47 -2.88 -25.85
CA LEU A 795 2.28 -3.86 -24.77
C LEU A 795 1.96 -5.27 -25.28
N GLU A 796 1.17 -5.40 -26.36
CA GLU A 796 0.83 -6.68 -27.00
C GLU A 796 2.05 -7.30 -27.72
N ALA A 797 2.85 -6.48 -28.42
CA ALA A 797 4.02 -6.92 -29.18
C ALA A 797 5.31 -7.04 -28.33
N GLY A 798 5.39 -6.36 -27.18
CA GLY A 798 6.58 -6.27 -26.36
C GLY A 798 7.58 -5.18 -26.80
N GLU A 799 7.14 -4.19 -27.57
CA GLU A 799 8.02 -3.15 -28.11
C GLU A 799 8.49 -2.21 -26.98
N GLY A 800 9.80 -2.22 -26.73
CA GLY A 800 10.43 -1.48 -25.63
C GLY A 800 10.23 -2.10 -24.25
N THR A 801 9.64 -3.30 -24.12
CA THR A 801 9.45 -4.01 -22.85
C THR A 801 10.16 -5.36 -22.84
N THR A 802 10.31 -5.95 -21.65
CA THR A 802 10.74 -7.34 -21.47
C THR A 802 9.52 -8.19 -21.18
N GLY A 803 9.20 -9.11 -22.10
CA GLY A 803 7.88 -9.77 -22.12
C GLY A 803 6.79 -8.89 -22.75
N ALA A 804 5.63 -9.49 -23.00
CA ALA A 804 4.50 -8.90 -23.72
C ALA A 804 3.18 -9.53 -23.27
N LEU A 805 2.07 -8.81 -23.46
CA LEU A 805 0.71 -9.28 -23.15
C LEU A 805 0.17 -10.30 -24.19
N GLY A 806 0.73 -10.33 -25.40
CA GLY A 806 0.27 -11.18 -26.51
C GLY A 806 -1.04 -10.70 -27.15
N ASP A 807 -1.57 -11.46 -28.12
CA ASP A 807 -2.82 -11.12 -28.82
C ASP A 807 -4.06 -11.54 -28.01
N GLY A 808 -4.75 -10.58 -27.39
CA GLY A 808 -5.93 -10.79 -26.53
C GLY A 808 -7.27 -10.97 -27.26
N ALA A 809 -8.22 -11.65 -26.63
CA ALA A 809 -9.59 -11.79 -27.10
C ALA A 809 -10.49 -10.63 -26.60
N GLY A 810 -10.54 -9.54 -27.37
CA GLY A 810 -11.41 -8.39 -27.07
C GLY A 810 -10.63 -7.22 -26.47
N LYS A 811 -11.17 -6.59 -25.42
CA LYS A 811 -10.54 -5.48 -24.71
C LYS A 811 -9.78 -5.95 -23.48
N TRP A 812 -8.76 -5.19 -23.11
CA TRP A 812 -7.93 -5.46 -21.94
C TRP A 812 -8.41 -4.74 -20.69
N ARG A 813 -8.33 -5.45 -19.57
CA ARG A 813 -8.20 -4.92 -18.21
C ARG A 813 -6.75 -5.14 -17.79
N LEU A 814 -6.00 -4.07 -17.50
CA LEU A 814 -4.59 -4.19 -17.09
C LEU A 814 -4.44 -3.99 -15.58
N VAL A 815 -3.38 -4.57 -15.03
CA VAL A 815 -2.86 -4.24 -13.69
C VAL A 815 -1.42 -3.76 -13.86
N VAL A 816 -1.12 -2.60 -13.28
CA VAL A 816 0.22 -2.01 -13.24
C VAL A 816 0.74 -2.15 -11.82
N GLU A 817 1.71 -3.03 -11.64
CA GLU A 817 2.31 -3.44 -10.37
C GLU A 817 3.64 -2.68 -10.20
N THR A 818 3.77 -1.89 -9.13
CA THR A 818 5.05 -1.30 -8.72
C THR A 818 5.01 -0.83 -7.27
N PRO A 819 6.03 -1.14 -6.44
CA PRO A 819 6.13 -0.58 -5.09
C PRO A 819 6.37 0.94 -5.12
N ASP A 820 6.97 1.45 -6.19
CA ASP A 820 7.48 2.81 -6.30
C ASP A 820 6.38 3.87 -6.47
N PRO A 821 6.68 5.15 -6.15
CA PRO A 821 5.78 6.28 -6.42
C PRO A 821 5.58 6.51 -7.93
N LEU A 822 4.48 5.97 -8.44
CA LEU A 822 4.06 6.06 -9.84
C LEU A 822 2.62 6.56 -9.96
N TYR A 823 2.35 7.46 -10.91
CA TYR A 823 0.99 7.71 -11.41
C TYR A 823 0.77 6.94 -12.71
N ALA A 824 -0.46 6.45 -12.91
CA ALA A 824 -0.86 5.75 -14.13
C ALA A 824 -2.17 6.34 -14.68
N MET A 825 -2.25 6.44 -16.01
CA MET A 825 -3.44 6.91 -16.72
C MET A 825 -3.75 6.01 -17.92
N SER A 826 -5.03 5.63 -18.09
CA SER A 826 -5.55 5.08 -19.35
C SER A 826 -6.13 6.21 -20.20
N LEU A 827 -5.58 6.37 -21.41
CA LEU A 827 -5.99 7.37 -22.38
C LEU A 827 -6.47 6.69 -23.66
N LEU A 828 -7.52 7.22 -24.28
CA LEU A 828 -8.03 6.74 -25.57
C LEU A 828 -8.08 7.89 -26.58
N GLU A 829 -7.39 7.70 -27.70
CA GLU A 829 -7.29 8.65 -28.80
C GLU A 829 -8.10 8.14 -30.02
N SER A 830 -8.94 9.01 -30.59
CA SER A 830 -9.71 8.72 -31.80
C SER A 830 -9.01 9.19 -33.09
N PRO A 831 -9.40 8.71 -34.29
CA PRO A 831 -8.85 9.17 -35.56
C PRO A 831 -9.33 10.58 -35.91
N SER A 832 -10.43 11.02 -35.28
CA SER A 832 -10.94 12.40 -35.30
C SER A 832 -10.14 13.34 -34.38
N GLY A 833 -9.12 12.84 -33.67
CA GLY A 833 -8.25 13.63 -32.79
C GLY A 833 -8.85 13.91 -31.42
N HIS A 834 -9.88 13.16 -31.00
CA HIS A 834 -10.45 13.27 -29.66
C HIS A 834 -9.64 12.45 -28.66
N LEU A 835 -9.48 12.98 -27.45
CA LEU A 835 -8.85 12.30 -26.31
C LEU A 835 -9.88 12.18 -25.20
N THR A 836 -10.03 10.99 -24.61
CA THR A 836 -10.70 10.81 -23.32
C THR A 836 -9.72 10.22 -22.30
N ASN A 837 -9.86 10.66 -21.06
CA ASN A 837 -9.31 9.93 -19.91
C ASN A 837 -10.29 8.81 -19.54
N LEU A 838 -9.77 7.63 -19.23
CA LEU A 838 -10.52 6.43 -18.81
C LEU A 838 -9.86 5.79 -17.57
N SER A 839 -9.21 6.62 -16.75
CA SER A 839 -8.46 6.19 -15.58
C SER A 839 -9.31 6.01 -14.32
N SER A 840 -10.46 6.67 -14.24
CA SER A 840 -11.36 6.52 -13.08
C SER A 840 -11.95 5.11 -13.01
N GLY A 841 -12.17 4.66 -11.77
CA GLY A 841 -12.97 3.49 -11.45
C GLY A 841 -14.34 3.92 -10.91
N PRO A 842 -15.41 3.13 -11.14
CA PRO A 842 -16.70 3.39 -10.53
C PRO A 842 -16.62 3.25 -9.02
N VAL A 843 -17.47 4.00 -8.32
CA VAL A 843 -17.71 3.77 -6.90
C VAL A 843 -18.22 2.34 -6.72
N ARG A 844 -17.56 1.57 -5.84
CA ARG A 844 -17.93 0.19 -5.55
C ARG A 844 -19.17 0.16 -4.66
N ALA A 845 -20.20 -0.55 -5.10
CA ALA A 845 -21.39 -0.79 -4.30
C ALA A 845 -21.11 -1.82 -3.20
N THR A 846 -21.52 -1.51 -1.96
CA THR A 846 -21.38 -2.40 -0.80
C THR A 846 -22.54 -3.39 -0.66
N ASP A 847 -23.70 -3.06 -1.25
CA ASP A 847 -24.93 -3.86 -1.29
C ASP A 847 -25.11 -4.66 -2.60
N GLY A 848 -24.11 -4.63 -3.48
CA GLY A 848 -24.17 -5.22 -4.82
C GLY A 848 -25.03 -4.45 -5.84
N THR A 849 -25.54 -3.25 -5.50
CA THR A 849 -26.39 -2.45 -6.39
C THR A 849 -25.63 -1.25 -6.97
N HIS A 850 -25.28 -1.33 -8.24
CA HIS A 850 -24.60 -0.28 -8.98
C HIS A 850 -25.58 0.59 -9.77
N THR A 851 -25.37 1.90 -9.77
CA THR A 851 -26.18 2.84 -10.56
C THR A 851 -25.36 3.41 -11.72
N VAL A 852 -25.93 3.39 -12.93
CA VAL A 852 -25.43 4.13 -14.09
C VAL A 852 -26.29 5.39 -14.26
N PRO A 853 -25.76 6.61 -14.05
CA PRO A 853 -26.58 7.82 -14.00
C PRO A 853 -27.03 8.35 -15.37
N LEU A 854 -26.34 7.98 -16.45
CA LEU A 854 -26.70 8.30 -17.83
C LEU A 854 -26.40 7.13 -18.77
N PHE A 855 -27.42 6.66 -19.48
CA PHE A 855 -27.34 5.61 -20.50
C PHE A 855 -28.36 5.90 -21.61
N PRO A 856 -27.93 6.36 -22.81
CA PRO A 856 -28.85 6.67 -23.90
C PRO A 856 -29.56 5.42 -24.42
N ALA A 857 -30.88 5.52 -24.60
CA ALA A 857 -31.71 4.50 -25.25
C ALA A 857 -31.21 4.19 -26.68
N ALA A 858 -31.59 3.05 -27.26
CA ALA A 858 -31.15 2.67 -28.60
C ALA A 858 -31.76 3.54 -29.72
N GLY A 859 -32.87 4.22 -29.41
CA GLY A 859 -33.52 5.23 -30.26
C GLY A 859 -33.08 6.67 -30.01
N ASP A 860 -31.91 6.91 -29.40
CA ASP A 860 -31.41 8.26 -29.10
C ASP A 860 -31.39 9.17 -30.34
N ALA A 861 -31.93 10.39 -30.19
CA ALA A 861 -32.12 11.32 -31.29
C ALA A 861 -30.80 11.90 -31.84
N ASP A 862 -29.77 11.98 -30.98
CA ASP A 862 -28.43 12.45 -31.34
C ASP A 862 -27.51 11.32 -31.82
N GLY A 863 -28.03 10.08 -31.90
CA GLY A 863 -27.30 8.90 -32.32
C GLY A 863 -26.26 8.40 -31.31
N ARG A 864 -26.34 8.85 -30.04
CA ARG A 864 -25.52 8.34 -28.94
C ARG A 864 -25.93 6.91 -28.61
N GLN A 865 -24.98 6.11 -28.14
CA GLN A 865 -25.25 4.75 -27.72
C GLN A 865 -24.71 4.50 -26.32
N GLY A 866 -25.57 4.10 -25.38
CA GLY A 866 -25.13 3.58 -24.08
C GLY A 866 -24.30 2.30 -24.25
N PHE A 867 -23.19 2.21 -23.54
CA PHE A 867 -22.30 1.04 -23.50
C PHE A 867 -21.83 0.80 -22.06
N VAL A 868 -22.04 -0.41 -21.55
CA VAL A 868 -21.67 -0.82 -20.19
C VAL A 868 -20.75 -2.04 -20.25
N ARG A 869 -19.75 -2.08 -19.36
CA ARG A 869 -18.90 -3.24 -19.08
C ARG A 869 -19.12 -3.64 -17.62
N VAL A 870 -19.60 -4.86 -17.40
CA VAL A 870 -19.69 -5.46 -16.06
C VAL A 870 -18.50 -6.39 -15.89
N VAL A 871 -17.64 -6.09 -14.91
CA VAL A 871 -16.36 -6.78 -14.69
C VAL A 871 -16.48 -7.64 -13.44
N SER A 872 -16.34 -8.97 -13.55
CA SER A 872 -16.33 -9.84 -12.37
C SER A 872 -15.01 -9.73 -11.60
N ARG A 873 -15.10 -9.65 -10.27
CA ARG A 873 -13.97 -9.72 -9.34
C ARG A 873 -13.89 -11.07 -8.59
N GLU A 874 -14.70 -12.06 -8.97
CA GLU A 874 -14.73 -13.38 -8.34
C GLU A 874 -14.35 -14.51 -9.31
N ASP A 875 -13.78 -15.58 -8.75
CA ASP A 875 -13.40 -16.81 -9.46
C ASP A 875 -14.60 -17.75 -9.77
N ARG A 876 -15.83 -17.25 -9.61
CA ARG A 876 -17.07 -17.93 -10.00
C ARG A 876 -17.88 -17.10 -10.98
N ALA A 877 -18.71 -17.78 -11.77
CA ALA A 877 -19.75 -17.11 -12.54
C ALA A 877 -20.88 -16.60 -11.63
N GLY A 878 -21.57 -15.56 -12.08
CA GLY A 878 -22.71 -14.98 -11.40
C GLY A 878 -23.69 -14.31 -12.36
N THR A 879 -24.72 -13.69 -11.79
CA THR A 879 -25.77 -12.99 -12.53
C THR A 879 -25.96 -11.56 -12.03
N VAL A 880 -26.31 -10.67 -12.97
CA VAL A 880 -26.60 -9.26 -12.72
C VAL A 880 -27.97 -8.94 -13.30
N MET A 881 -28.91 -8.55 -12.43
CA MET A 881 -30.22 -8.08 -12.83
C MET A 881 -30.16 -6.58 -13.12
N ILE A 882 -30.63 -6.19 -14.30
CA ILE A 882 -30.57 -4.82 -14.83
C ILE A 882 -31.99 -4.29 -14.96
N ALA A 883 -32.28 -3.20 -14.25
CA ALA A 883 -33.50 -2.40 -14.44
C ALA A 883 -33.14 -1.08 -15.14
N ALA A 884 -33.87 -0.73 -16.19
CA ALA A 884 -33.77 0.57 -16.84
C ALA A 884 -34.88 1.50 -16.34
N ILE A 885 -34.55 2.76 -16.05
CA ILE A 885 -35.49 3.77 -15.56
C ILE A 885 -35.30 5.04 -16.37
N ASP A 886 -36.37 5.59 -16.93
CA ASP A 886 -36.29 6.79 -17.75
C ASP A 886 -36.29 8.11 -16.94
N ASP A 887 -36.15 9.24 -17.64
CA ASP A 887 -36.18 10.57 -17.03
C ASP A 887 -37.51 10.89 -16.31
N ALA A 888 -38.62 10.25 -16.66
CA ALA A 888 -39.89 10.41 -15.95
C ALA A 888 -39.93 9.62 -14.62
N GLY A 889 -38.99 8.69 -14.42
CA GLY A 889 -38.96 7.75 -13.29
C GLY A 889 -39.74 6.45 -13.58
N GLU A 890 -40.17 6.21 -14.82
CA GLU A 890 -40.85 4.98 -15.20
C GLU A 890 -39.84 3.85 -15.44
N SER A 891 -40.11 2.68 -14.86
CA SER A 891 -39.22 1.51 -14.95
C SER A 891 -39.59 0.65 -16.15
N HIS A 892 -38.61 0.39 -17.01
CA HIS A 892 -38.73 -0.38 -18.25
C HIS A 892 -38.18 -1.78 -18.02
N GLY A 893 -39.09 -2.76 -17.94
CA GLY A 893 -38.78 -4.20 -17.88
C GLY A 893 -37.70 -4.63 -16.89
N SER A 894 -37.04 -5.74 -17.20
CA SER A 894 -35.74 -6.09 -16.63
C SER A 894 -35.00 -7.05 -17.58
N ALA A 895 -33.68 -7.07 -17.48
CA ALA A 895 -32.82 -8.05 -18.15
C ALA A 895 -31.88 -8.71 -17.13
N THR A 896 -31.42 -9.92 -17.42
CA THR A 896 -30.44 -10.64 -16.61
C THR A 896 -29.20 -10.90 -17.45
N LEU A 897 -28.05 -10.41 -16.98
CA LEU A 897 -26.75 -10.64 -17.59
C LEU A 897 -26.01 -11.73 -16.81
N THR A 898 -25.57 -12.79 -17.48
CA THR A 898 -24.60 -13.75 -16.90
C THR A 898 -23.18 -13.24 -17.09
N VAL A 899 -22.38 -13.27 -16.02
CA VAL A 899 -20.95 -12.88 -16.04
C VAL A 899 -20.12 -14.09 -15.61
N ALA A 900 -19.07 -14.42 -16.37
CA ALA A 900 -18.18 -15.52 -16.02
C ALA A 900 -17.11 -15.11 -14.99
N ALA A 901 -16.49 -16.10 -14.35
CA ALA A 901 -15.38 -15.91 -13.41
C ALA A 901 -14.27 -15.03 -13.99
N GLY A 902 -13.86 -13.97 -13.28
CA GLY A 902 -12.82 -13.01 -13.68
C GLY A 902 -13.03 -12.24 -15.00
N ALA A 903 -14.07 -12.56 -15.79
CA ALA A 903 -14.30 -12.07 -17.14
C ALA A 903 -15.02 -10.71 -17.16
N THR A 904 -15.16 -10.14 -18.36
CA THR A 904 -15.94 -8.91 -18.58
C THR A 904 -17.13 -9.18 -19.50
N ALA A 905 -18.34 -8.81 -19.06
CA ALA A 905 -19.56 -8.93 -19.84
C ALA A 905 -20.02 -7.53 -20.34
N PRO A 906 -19.78 -7.19 -21.63
CA PRO A 906 -20.16 -5.91 -22.20
C PRO A 906 -21.54 -5.96 -22.89
N PHE A 907 -22.36 -4.93 -22.70
CA PHE A 907 -23.60 -4.73 -23.47
C PHE A 907 -23.78 -3.26 -23.89
N ASN A 908 -24.54 -3.03 -24.95
CA ASN A 908 -24.94 -1.70 -25.40
C ASN A 908 -26.46 -1.52 -25.37
N SER A 909 -26.96 -0.32 -25.66
CA SER A 909 -28.41 -0.04 -25.61
C SER A 909 -29.25 -0.92 -26.54
N ASN A 910 -28.78 -1.29 -27.73
CA ASN A 910 -29.50 -2.24 -28.60
C ASN A 910 -29.55 -3.65 -27.98
N ASP A 911 -28.49 -4.07 -27.29
CA ASP A 911 -28.46 -5.35 -26.58
C ASP A 911 -29.45 -5.32 -25.40
N LEU A 912 -29.50 -4.21 -24.64
CA LEU A 912 -30.36 -4.08 -23.46
C LEU A 912 -31.85 -4.02 -23.79
N GLU A 913 -32.25 -3.25 -24.80
CA GLU A 913 -33.66 -3.11 -25.19
C GLU A 913 -34.26 -4.42 -25.73
N ARG A 914 -33.47 -5.20 -26.47
CA ARG A 914 -33.93 -6.38 -27.24
C ARG A 914 -33.55 -7.72 -26.61
N GLY A 915 -32.59 -7.72 -25.69
CA GLY A 915 -31.85 -8.90 -25.27
C GLY A 915 -30.74 -9.29 -26.25
N ASN A 916 -29.71 -9.95 -25.74
CA ASN A 916 -28.65 -10.54 -26.54
C ASN A 916 -28.09 -11.81 -25.85
N PRO A 917 -28.71 -12.99 -26.10
CA PRO A 917 -28.28 -14.25 -25.49
C PRO A 917 -26.84 -14.64 -25.81
N ASP A 918 -26.30 -14.24 -26.97
CA ASP A 918 -24.90 -14.51 -27.37
C ASP A 918 -23.90 -13.77 -26.46
N LYS A 919 -24.35 -12.75 -25.71
CA LYS A 919 -23.60 -12.03 -24.69
C LYS A 919 -24.00 -12.39 -23.26
N GLY A 920 -24.77 -13.46 -23.07
CA GLY A 920 -25.34 -13.84 -21.78
C GLY A 920 -26.44 -12.90 -21.28
N LEU A 921 -26.98 -12.00 -22.11
CA LEU A 921 -28.02 -11.05 -21.74
C LEU A 921 -29.40 -11.59 -22.12
N ILE A 922 -30.12 -12.12 -21.13
CA ILE A 922 -31.41 -12.79 -21.26
C ILE A 922 -32.54 -11.83 -20.83
N GLY A 923 -33.64 -11.83 -21.59
CA GLY A 923 -34.69 -10.82 -21.44
C GLY A 923 -34.28 -9.50 -22.10
N GLY A 924 -35.06 -8.45 -21.89
CA GLY A 924 -34.81 -7.13 -22.47
C GLY A 924 -35.78 -6.12 -21.87
N VAL A 925 -35.33 -4.88 -21.71
CA VAL A 925 -36.11 -3.83 -21.03
C VAL A 925 -37.25 -3.26 -21.87
N GLY A 926 -37.27 -3.56 -23.19
CA GLY A 926 -38.16 -2.94 -24.16
C GLY A 926 -37.56 -1.68 -24.77
N ALA A 927 -38.25 -1.10 -25.76
CA ALA A 927 -37.82 0.15 -26.38
C ALA A 927 -38.38 1.36 -25.62
N GLY A 928 -37.57 2.40 -25.44
CA GLY A 928 -38.03 3.67 -24.90
C GLY A 928 -37.22 4.86 -25.43
N THR A 929 -37.26 5.98 -24.70
CA THR A 929 -36.78 7.28 -25.18
C THR A 929 -36.08 8.06 -24.09
N GLY A 930 -35.09 8.87 -24.48
CA GLY A 930 -34.34 9.76 -23.57
C GLY A 930 -33.10 9.12 -22.97
N ASP A 931 -32.56 9.77 -21.95
CA ASP A 931 -31.40 9.28 -21.19
C ASP A 931 -31.90 8.47 -19.99
N TRP A 932 -31.56 7.18 -19.96
CA TRP A 932 -31.94 6.30 -18.86
C TRP A 932 -30.93 6.36 -17.71
N ARG A 933 -31.41 6.03 -16.52
CA ARG A 933 -30.61 5.48 -15.43
C ARG A 933 -30.70 3.96 -15.48
N LEU A 934 -29.59 3.25 -15.29
CA LEU A 934 -29.63 1.81 -15.02
C LEU A 934 -29.38 1.54 -13.54
N VAL A 935 -30.07 0.55 -13.00
CA VAL A 935 -29.79 -0.03 -11.68
C VAL A 935 -29.43 -1.49 -11.90
N LEU A 936 -28.24 -1.90 -11.47
CA LEU A 936 -27.68 -3.23 -11.68
C LEU A 936 -27.44 -3.88 -10.32
N THR A 937 -28.19 -4.94 -9.99
CA THR A 937 -28.01 -5.71 -8.76
C THR A 937 -27.33 -7.04 -9.08
N ALA A 938 -26.16 -7.28 -8.51
CA ALA A 938 -25.32 -8.45 -8.79
C ALA A 938 -25.30 -9.47 -7.64
N ASP A 939 -25.23 -10.77 -7.97
CA ASP A 939 -25.01 -11.86 -6.99
C ASP A 939 -23.52 -12.22 -6.79
N VAL A 940 -22.64 -11.45 -7.43
CA VAL A 940 -21.17 -11.52 -7.43
C VAL A 940 -20.61 -10.11 -7.29
N ALA A 941 -19.43 -9.98 -6.67
CA ALA A 941 -18.70 -8.73 -6.64
C ALA A 941 -18.28 -8.33 -8.07
N VAL A 942 -18.83 -7.21 -8.54
CA VAL A 942 -18.52 -6.63 -9.86
C VAL A 942 -18.04 -5.19 -9.73
N ASP A 943 -17.37 -4.70 -10.77
CA ASP A 943 -17.19 -3.28 -11.04
C ASP A 943 -17.94 -2.94 -12.34
N VAL A 944 -18.77 -1.88 -12.34
CA VAL A 944 -19.67 -1.53 -13.47
C VAL A 944 -19.21 -0.22 -14.11
N TYR A 945 -18.66 -0.31 -15.32
CA TYR A 945 -18.20 0.84 -16.08
C TYR A 945 -19.24 1.24 -17.13
N ALA A 946 -19.69 2.49 -17.09
CA ALA A 946 -20.61 3.05 -18.06
C ALA A 946 -19.95 4.11 -18.93
N TYR A 947 -20.33 4.08 -20.20
CA TYR A 947 -19.83 4.97 -21.24
C TYR A 947 -20.93 5.36 -22.22
N VAL A 948 -20.75 6.50 -22.87
CA VAL A 948 -21.47 6.85 -24.10
C VAL A 948 -20.56 6.68 -25.29
N ARG A 949 -21.05 6.02 -26.34
CA ARG A 949 -20.41 5.93 -27.64
C ARG A 949 -21.09 6.85 -28.65
N HIS A 950 -20.31 7.65 -29.36
CA HIS A 950 -20.75 8.57 -30.40
C HIS A 950 -20.78 7.93 -31.79
N THR A 951 -21.32 8.65 -32.77
CA THR A 951 -21.54 8.16 -34.14
C THR A 951 -20.26 7.92 -34.94
N ASP A 952 -19.14 8.56 -34.58
CA ASP A 952 -17.80 8.26 -35.12
C ASP A 952 -17.10 7.09 -34.39
N GLY A 953 -17.74 6.54 -33.37
CA GLY A 953 -17.26 5.44 -32.54
C GLY A 953 -16.54 5.87 -31.26
N PHE A 954 -16.21 7.16 -31.08
CA PHE A 954 -15.55 7.69 -29.87
C PHE A 954 -16.37 7.43 -28.60
N VAL A 955 -15.69 7.26 -27.46
CA VAL A 955 -16.27 6.79 -26.21
C VAL A 955 -15.89 7.73 -25.08
N THR A 956 -16.82 8.07 -24.18
CA THR A 956 -16.60 8.93 -23.01
C THR A 956 -17.13 8.27 -21.73
N SER A 957 -16.47 8.48 -20.58
CA SER A 957 -16.97 8.00 -19.28
C SER A 957 -18.29 8.66 -18.90
N MET A 958 -19.23 7.87 -18.36
CA MET A 958 -20.54 8.34 -17.88
C MET A 958 -20.96 7.69 -16.54
N HIS A 959 -20.02 7.09 -15.79
CA HIS A 959 -20.31 6.50 -14.48
C HIS A 959 -20.03 7.46 -13.30
N ASP A 960 -19.21 8.49 -13.50
CA ASP A 960 -18.84 9.44 -12.46
C ASP A 960 -19.97 10.45 -12.15
N ALA A 961 -20.16 10.76 -10.85
CA ALA A 961 -21.09 11.77 -10.35
C ALA A 961 -20.34 12.86 -9.56
N ALA A 962 -21.00 13.99 -9.30
CA ALA A 962 -20.39 15.13 -8.63
C ALA A 962 -20.20 14.87 -7.12
N PRO A 963 -19.00 15.18 -6.55
CA PRO A 963 -18.71 14.96 -5.14
C PRO A 963 -19.75 15.58 -4.21
N GLU A 964 -20.17 14.81 -3.19
CA GLU A 964 -21.17 15.20 -2.22
C GLU A 964 -20.61 15.32 -0.80
N ALA A 965 -21.24 16.17 0.02
CA ALA A 965 -21.02 16.29 1.45
C ALA A 965 -22.39 16.41 2.12
N GLY A 966 -22.90 15.28 2.64
CA GLY A 966 -24.33 15.13 2.92
C GLY A 966 -25.15 15.27 1.63
N THR A 967 -26.16 16.14 1.62
CA THR A 967 -27.00 16.40 0.43
C THR A 967 -26.52 17.60 -0.41
N ARG A 968 -25.26 18.00 -0.26
CA ARG A 968 -24.64 19.14 -0.98
C ARG A 968 -23.58 18.64 -1.96
N HIS A 969 -23.77 18.89 -3.26
CA HIS A 969 -22.80 18.61 -4.31
C HIS A 969 -22.06 19.87 -4.77
N ARG A 970 -20.80 19.73 -5.20
CA ARG A 970 -19.99 20.80 -5.80
C ARG A 970 -19.75 20.55 -7.28
N ILE A 971 -19.87 21.60 -8.09
CA ILE A 971 -19.57 21.57 -9.53
C ILE A 971 -18.49 22.61 -9.83
N GLY A 972 -17.26 22.17 -10.09
CA GLY A 972 -16.11 23.05 -10.34
C GLY A 972 -16.09 23.73 -11.72
N PHE A 973 -16.89 23.23 -12.66
CA PHE A 973 -16.97 23.72 -14.04
C PHE A 973 -18.39 23.65 -14.60
N LEU A 974 -18.90 24.80 -15.00
CA LEU A 974 -20.03 24.94 -15.92
C LEU A 974 -19.79 26.17 -16.81
N ASN A 975 -19.85 26.01 -18.13
CA ASN A 975 -19.83 27.16 -19.05
C ASN A 975 -21.12 27.98 -18.90
N PRO A 976 -21.09 29.31 -19.10
CA PRO A 976 -22.31 30.12 -19.12
C PRO A 976 -23.15 29.79 -20.36
N GLY A 977 -24.46 30.02 -20.29
CA GLY A 977 -25.42 29.78 -21.38
C GLY A 977 -25.20 30.65 -22.61
N SER A 978 -24.49 31.77 -22.47
CA SER A 978 -23.96 32.56 -23.57
C SER A 978 -22.95 31.80 -24.45
N ASN A 979 -22.27 30.76 -23.94
CA ASN A 979 -21.38 29.90 -24.71
C ASN A 979 -22.15 28.83 -25.49
N ARG A 980 -22.68 29.22 -26.66
CA ARG A 980 -23.42 28.32 -27.56
C ARG A 980 -22.56 27.32 -28.33
N ALA A 981 -21.22 27.41 -28.24
CA ALA A 981 -20.32 26.46 -28.88
C ALA A 981 -20.05 25.24 -27.98
N GLN A 982 -19.98 25.43 -26.67
CA GLN A 982 -19.74 24.35 -25.71
C GLN A 982 -20.82 24.40 -24.63
N VAL A 983 -21.95 23.73 -24.87
CA VAL A 983 -23.16 23.83 -24.05
C VAL A 983 -22.99 22.95 -22.82
N SER A 984 -22.88 23.57 -21.63
CA SER A 984 -22.93 22.85 -20.37
C SER A 984 -24.37 22.54 -19.96
N SER A 985 -24.57 21.40 -19.29
CA SER A 985 -25.81 21.04 -18.65
C SER A 985 -25.57 20.32 -17.32
N LEU A 986 -26.56 20.41 -16.42
CA LEU A 986 -26.57 19.77 -15.13
C LEU A 986 -27.67 18.71 -15.13
N ARG A 987 -27.31 17.43 -14.94
CA ARG A 987 -28.26 16.32 -14.78
C ARG A 987 -28.46 16.06 -13.30
N LEU A 988 -29.71 16.09 -12.85
CA LEU A 988 -30.14 15.85 -11.48
C LEU A 988 -30.99 14.58 -11.46
N ILE A 989 -30.72 13.67 -10.53
CA ILE A 989 -31.34 12.34 -10.48
C ILE A 989 -31.81 12.07 -9.06
N ASN A 990 -33.11 11.92 -8.85
CA ASN A 990 -33.63 11.49 -7.56
C ASN A 990 -33.55 9.97 -7.46
N LEU A 991 -32.76 9.48 -6.51
CA LEU A 991 -32.60 8.05 -6.22
C LEU A 991 -33.65 7.54 -5.22
N GLY A 992 -34.36 8.44 -4.53
CA GLY A 992 -35.32 8.13 -3.49
C GLY A 992 -36.76 7.93 -3.96
N MET A 993 -37.57 7.35 -3.06
CA MET A 993 -38.99 7.07 -3.23
C MET A 993 -39.93 8.26 -2.93
N ALA A 994 -39.37 9.45 -2.66
CA ALA A 994 -40.11 10.68 -2.39
C ALA A 994 -39.54 11.83 -3.23
N THR A 995 -40.39 12.81 -3.57
CA THR A 995 -39.93 14.05 -4.22
C THR A 995 -38.85 14.73 -3.38
N ALA A 996 -37.80 15.21 -4.06
CA ALA A 996 -36.73 16.00 -3.46
C ALA A 996 -36.87 17.47 -3.89
N GLU A 997 -36.65 18.38 -2.96
CA GLU A 997 -36.51 19.82 -3.20
C GLU A 997 -35.02 20.10 -3.44
N VAL A 998 -34.69 20.85 -4.50
CA VAL A 998 -33.30 21.13 -4.88
C VAL A 998 -33.09 22.64 -5.03
N THR A 999 -32.03 23.16 -4.41
CA THR A 999 -31.57 24.54 -4.51
C THR A 999 -30.18 24.58 -5.14
N ILE A 1000 -30.02 25.37 -6.19
CA ILE A 1000 -28.75 25.59 -6.88
C ILE A 1000 -28.33 27.04 -6.66
N THR A 1001 -27.12 27.21 -6.13
CA THR A 1001 -26.43 28.51 -6.04
C THR A 1001 -25.16 28.47 -6.86
N ALA A 1002 -24.63 29.63 -7.24
CA ALA A 1002 -23.46 29.70 -8.09
C ALA A 1002 -22.49 30.83 -7.69
N ARG A 1003 -21.22 30.66 -8.06
CA ARG A 1003 -20.19 31.70 -8.02
C ARG A 1003 -19.44 31.74 -9.35
N ASP A 1004 -19.19 32.94 -9.87
CA ASP A 1004 -18.43 33.12 -11.11
C ASP A 1004 -16.91 32.98 -10.90
N ASP A 1005 -16.14 33.08 -11.98
CA ASP A 1005 -14.67 33.02 -11.95
C ASP A 1005 -14.05 34.18 -11.14
N ARG A 1006 -14.76 35.30 -10.94
CA ARG A 1006 -14.30 36.39 -10.06
C ARG A 1006 -14.58 36.13 -8.57
N GLY A 1007 -15.22 35.01 -8.23
CA GLY A 1007 -15.65 34.71 -6.86
C GLY A 1007 -17.00 35.32 -6.46
N THR A 1008 -17.64 36.06 -7.38
CA THR A 1008 -18.90 36.76 -7.14
C THR A 1008 -20.04 35.75 -7.08
N SER A 1009 -20.84 35.76 -6.00
CA SER A 1009 -22.07 34.98 -5.95
C SER A 1009 -23.05 35.44 -7.02
N ALA A 1010 -23.77 34.50 -7.62
CA ALA A 1010 -24.91 34.78 -8.48
C ALA A 1010 -25.93 35.69 -7.77
N ALA A 1011 -26.64 36.52 -8.54
CA ALA A 1011 -27.62 37.48 -8.00
C ALA A 1011 -28.90 36.80 -7.47
N GLY A 1012 -29.12 35.54 -7.85
CA GLY A 1012 -30.22 34.71 -7.39
C GLY A 1012 -29.83 33.23 -7.29
N SER A 1013 -30.80 32.43 -6.87
CA SER A 1013 -30.74 30.97 -6.80
C SER A 1013 -31.79 30.36 -7.71
N VAL A 1014 -31.57 29.10 -8.11
CA VAL A 1014 -32.57 28.28 -8.81
C VAL A 1014 -33.12 27.25 -7.83
N HIS A 1015 -34.44 27.13 -7.73
CA HIS A 1015 -35.12 26.10 -6.94
C HIS A 1015 -36.03 25.26 -7.84
N LEU A 1016 -36.03 23.95 -7.65
CA LEU A 1016 -36.90 23.02 -8.37
C LEU A 1016 -37.33 21.84 -7.49
N THR A 1017 -38.37 21.13 -7.94
CA THR A 1017 -38.80 19.87 -7.34
C THR A 1017 -38.49 18.72 -8.29
N LEU A 1018 -37.91 17.64 -7.76
CA LEU A 1018 -37.50 16.47 -8.53
C LEU A 1018 -38.28 15.25 -8.03
N PRO A 1019 -39.29 14.76 -8.78
CA PRO A 1019 -40.14 13.65 -8.37
C PRO A 1019 -39.34 12.38 -8.02
N ALA A 1020 -39.93 11.53 -7.18
CA ALA A 1020 -39.36 10.23 -6.81
C ALA A 1020 -38.90 9.44 -8.04
N GLY A 1021 -37.68 8.90 -8.00
CA GLY A 1021 -37.07 8.12 -9.07
C GLY A 1021 -36.75 8.87 -10.38
N ALA A 1022 -37.20 10.11 -10.57
CA ALA A 1022 -37.09 10.85 -11.83
C ALA A 1022 -35.72 11.55 -12.01
N ALA A 1023 -35.40 11.89 -13.27
CA ALA A 1023 -34.22 12.68 -13.61
C ALA A 1023 -34.58 13.91 -14.46
N ARG A 1024 -33.77 14.97 -14.36
CA ARG A 1024 -33.93 16.21 -15.14
C ARG A 1024 -32.56 16.72 -15.55
N THR A 1025 -32.41 17.09 -16.82
CA THR A 1025 -31.22 17.77 -17.32
C THR A 1025 -31.57 19.21 -17.69
N TYR A 1026 -30.85 20.18 -17.14
CA TYR A 1026 -31.00 21.61 -17.44
C TYR A 1026 -29.72 22.16 -18.04
N SER A 1027 -29.81 22.88 -19.16
CA SER A 1027 -28.66 23.59 -19.73
C SER A 1027 -28.29 24.82 -18.90
N ALA A 1028 -27.05 25.29 -19.03
CA ALA A 1028 -26.61 26.52 -18.37
C ALA A 1028 -27.53 27.71 -18.67
N ALA A 1029 -27.99 27.87 -19.92
CA ALA A 1029 -28.94 28.91 -20.30
C ALA A 1029 -30.28 28.78 -19.55
N GLN A 1030 -30.77 27.57 -19.30
CA GLN A 1030 -31.98 27.34 -18.50
C GLN A 1030 -31.79 27.68 -17.02
N LEU A 1031 -30.58 27.53 -16.48
CA LEU A 1031 -30.26 27.94 -15.10
C LEU A 1031 -30.06 29.47 -14.98
N GLU A 1032 -29.54 30.13 -16.03
CA GLU A 1032 -29.32 31.57 -16.08
C GLU A 1032 -30.59 32.38 -16.39
N GLU A 1033 -31.43 31.92 -17.33
CA GLU A 1033 -32.65 32.61 -17.80
C GLU A 1033 -33.95 32.09 -17.14
N SER A 1034 -33.86 31.01 -16.35
CA SER A 1034 -34.97 30.17 -15.87
C SER A 1034 -35.62 29.31 -16.98
N ALA A 1035 -36.41 28.31 -16.57
CA ALA A 1035 -37.07 27.37 -17.47
C ALA A 1035 -38.34 26.75 -16.82
N PRO A 1036 -39.24 26.11 -17.60
CA PRO A 1036 -40.38 25.38 -17.04
C PRO A 1036 -39.94 24.34 -15.99
N GLY A 1037 -40.54 24.43 -14.80
CA GLY A 1037 -40.19 23.58 -13.65
C GLY A 1037 -39.08 24.15 -12.74
N LEU A 1038 -38.43 25.25 -13.13
CA LEU A 1038 -37.54 26.03 -12.28
C LEU A 1038 -38.27 27.24 -11.69
N THR A 1039 -37.84 27.66 -10.51
CA THR A 1039 -38.22 28.95 -9.90
C THR A 1039 -36.95 29.70 -9.50
N GLY A 1040 -36.89 30.99 -9.81
CA GLY A 1040 -35.64 31.75 -9.76
C GLY A 1040 -34.70 31.46 -10.94
N ALA A 1041 -33.53 32.07 -10.90
CA ALA A 1041 -32.52 32.07 -11.96
C ALA A 1041 -31.16 32.53 -11.37
N LEU A 1042 -30.05 32.09 -11.95
CA LEU A 1042 -28.71 32.54 -11.54
C LEU A 1042 -28.38 33.95 -12.07
N GLY A 1043 -28.94 34.33 -13.23
CA GLY A 1043 -28.60 35.55 -13.96
C GLY A 1043 -27.25 35.45 -14.70
N ASP A 1044 -26.75 36.58 -15.20
CA ASP A 1044 -25.48 36.65 -15.93
C ASP A 1044 -24.27 36.75 -14.96
N GLY A 1045 -23.23 35.93 -15.20
CA GLY A 1045 -21.98 35.91 -14.42
C GLY A 1045 -20.75 36.32 -15.23
N ALA A 1046 -19.66 36.69 -14.55
CA ALA A 1046 -18.40 37.01 -15.20
C ALA A 1046 -17.49 35.78 -15.36
N GLY A 1047 -17.61 35.09 -16.50
CA GLY A 1047 -16.78 33.94 -16.84
C GLY A 1047 -17.55 32.63 -16.77
N LYS A 1048 -16.92 31.57 -16.25
CA LYS A 1048 -17.56 30.28 -15.98
C LYS A 1048 -18.15 30.25 -14.57
N TRP A 1049 -19.11 29.36 -14.38
CA TRP A 1049 -19.73 29.11 -13.08
C TRP A 1049 -19.05 27.96 -12.36
N ARG A 1050 -18.99 28.09 -11.03
CA ARG A 1050 -19.01 26.96 -10.08
C ARG A 1050 -20.39 26.91 -9.46
N LEU A 1051 -20.96 25.72 -9.29
CA LEU A 1051 -22.26 25.52 -8.64
C LEU A 1051 -22.11 24.82 -7.29
N THR A 1052 -23.00 25.17 -6.37
CA THR A 1052 -23.33 24.35 -5.20
C THR A 1052 -24.78 23.91 -5.36
N VAL A 1053 -25.02 22.60 -5.39
CA VAL A 1053 -26.35 21.99 -5.49
C VAL A 1053 -26.69 21.39 -4.14
N GLU A 1054 -27.74 21.87 -3.50
CA GLU A 1054 -28.22 21.38 -2.20
C GLU A 1054 -29.60 20.75 -2.36
N SER A 1055 -29.88 19.65 -1.65
CA SER A 1055 -31.21 19.06 -1.58
C SER A 1055 -31.63 18.71 -0.15
N ASP A 1056 -32.91 18.52 0.10
CA ASP A 1056 -33.43 17.98 1.37
C ASP A 1056 -33.28 16.44 1.47
N ARG A 1057 -32.94 15.77 0.37
CA ARG A 1057 -32.76 14.30 0.28
C ARG A 1057 -31.53 13.94 -0.59
N PRO A 1058 -31.02 12.69 -0.52
CA PRO A 1058 -29.99 12.22 -1.43
C PRO A 1058 -30.44 12.26 -2.90
N ILE A 1059 -29.61 12.86 -3.75
CA ILE A 1059 -29.74 12.89 -5.21
C ILE A 1059 -28.37 12.57 -5.83
N SER A 1060 -28.35 12.16 -7.10
CA SER A 1060 -27.11 12.12 -7.88
C SER A 1060 -27.08 13.29 -8.85
N VAL A 1061 -25.91 13.91 -9.02
CA VAL A 1061 -25.70 15.10 -9.85
C VAL A 1061 -24.58 14.84 -10.86
N MET A 1062 -24.75 15.22 -12.12
CA MET A 1062 -23.68 15.22 -13.12
C MET A 1062 -23.52 16.60 -13.77
N SER A 1063 -22.28 17.03 -13.98
CA SER A 1063 -21.94 18.14 -14.88
C SER A 1063 -21.54 17.58 -16.24
N LEU A 1064 -22.28 17.96 -17.28
CA LEU A 1064 -22.10 17.49 -18.64
C LEU A 1064 -21.73 18.66 -19.56
N LEU A 1065 -20.96 18.37 -20.60
CA LEU A 1065 -20.63 19.36 -21.64
C LEU A 1065 -20.76 18.75 -23.03
N ALA A 1066 -21.55 19.38 -23.89
CA ALA A 1066 -21.65 19.05 -25.31
C ALA A 1066 -20.73 19.96 -26.14
N SER A 1067 -19.92 19.37 -27.04
CA SER A 1067 -19.10 20.07 -28.03
C SER A 1067 -19.95 20.59 -29.22
N PRO A 1068 -19.40 21.45 -30.11
CA PRO A 1068 -20.08 21.85 -31.34
C PRO A 1068 -20.39 20.68 -32.28
N THR A 1069 -19.65 19.58 -32.14
CA THR A 1069 -19.78 18.34 -32.94
C THR A 1069 -20.75 17.33 -32.33
N GLY A 1070 -21.37 17.63 -31.17
CA GLY A 1070 -22.33 16.75 -30.50
C GLY A 1070 -21.69 15.68 -29.59
N HIS A 1071 -20.37 15.73 -29.38
CA HIS A 1071 -19.69 14.87 -28.41
C HIS A 1071 -20.01 15.33 -26.98
N LEU A 1072 -20.36 14.39 -26.11
CA LEU A 1072 -20.80 14.63 -24.75
C LEU A 1072 -19.72 14.12 -23.79
N THR A 1073 -19.20 14.99 -22.95
CA THR A 1073 -18.23 14.64 -21.90
C THR A 1073 -18.85 14.80 -20.51
N ASN A 1074 -18.38 13.97 -19.59
CA ASN A 1074 -18.68 14.07 -18.17
C ASN A 1074 -17.57 14.89 -17.49
N LEU A 1075 -17.93 15.97 -16.81
CA LEU A 1075 -17.01 16.86 -16.06
C LEU A 1075 -17.39 16.91 -14.58
N SER A 1076 -18.00 15.83 -14.06
CA SER A 1076 -18.48 15.74 -12.68
C SER A 1076 -17.37 15.47 -11.67
N THR A 1077 -16.27 14.86 -12.10
CA THR A 1077 -15.12 14.54 -11.26
C THR A 1077 -14.43 15.80 -10.73
N ALA A 1078 -13.81 15.65 -9.56
CA ALA A 1078 -12.89 16.60 -8.97
C ALA A 1078 -11.64 15.84 -8.48
N PRO A 1079 -10.50 16.52 -8.24
CA PRO A 1079 -9.33 15.88 -7.66
C PRO A 1079 -9.66 15.42 -6.23
N MET A 1080 -9.06 14.29 -5.80
CA MET A 1080 -8.95 14.02 -4.38
C MET A 1080 -8.13 15.15 -3.75
N ARG A 1081 -8.66 15.75 -2.68
CA ARG A 1081 -8.06 16.91 -1.99
C ARG A 1081 -7.02 16.50 -0.98
#